data_AF-A0A8H2Y175-F1
#
_entry.id   AF-A0A8H2Y175-F1
#
_cell.length_a   1.000
_cell.length_b   1.000
_cell.length_c   1.000
_cell.angle_alpha   90.00
_cell.angle_beta   90.00
_cell.angle_gamma   90.00
#
_symmetry.space_group_name_H-M   'P 1'
#
loop_
_entity.id
_entity.type
_entity.pdbx_description
1 polymer ?
#
loop_
_entity_poly.entity_id
_entity_poly.type
_entity_poly.pdbx_seq_one_letter_code
_entity_poly.pdbx_strand_id
1 'polypeptide(L)'
;MARLATTLLLAAELAFALPTAWPVFSRGSKAYDIQGHRGSRGATVESTLPAFAWGLIYGATTLEFDNGLTKDGHVLVWHDESIDGAKCKDTKPVTKDDPLFPYVGKYVANLTLAQIKTLDCGSERLDGFPLQALYPGTKLSTLPELFDFLDCADPGHEVELNIESKVDGQFPNLTRSPEDFANAQYKLFKSSKYYSKITYQSFDWRTLILMKKLDPKITRAALVDSTTVYGADNSTSTWLAGLRPDSFPGATLGVQIAQAAKSIDSNILSPAATDGSSGSLDPNIPGYKSFTTEDMVKEAHKSGMLVKPWTVNRLNIAEQIYGWGVDGIITDYPEVVEPLLPSSDTNRKLAEQLEVVLSDPSFEAIAAEYLGGAVRIPTESYDVMDPVGTDPRWEIFYKFSEHLLATYPKVHTTLTQTRINTHGLLYHWPGSDSSLKPILLTAHQDVVPVEPNTVESWIHPPYSGYYDGTWLWGRGSVDDKSGLVGIMVALEKLIESGFKPKRGVLVGFGIDEESTGLYGADRIAKYIEKHFGRNSISMLVDEGGGIDEIEGVPIALPAVGEKGYLDVSIEVATPGGHSSVPPAHTTIGMLASLITKIESTPFAPALARTSPIYSLLQCSAAHIPSIPPSLSSSVLRSICPPGASESQLQKCDEALHEVERALFEADSDLNRGSEEKARTYRSLLGTTQAIDMIKGGVKANALPELASAIVNHRIRTDSSVSSLQDAITAKLFPLANEYNLTLTAFSHDNLTVGGGGSIKLSDAFDSALEPAPVSPTKGPEAAAYRLLSGVIKKTQGDKIIVSPALVGGNTDTRFYWNLTANIFRYSHLSEEDMYAGVHTINEAIRVTGFVKSIQFFKNLILTADDSII
;
A
#
# COMPACT_ATOMS: atom_id res chain seq x y z
N MET A 1 76.94 -0.70 42.16
CA MET A 1 76.44 0.60 41.66
C MET A 1 75.04 0.33 41.08
N ALA A 2 73.99 0.37 41.89
CA ALA A 2 73.24 1.54 42.36
C ALA A 2 72.43 2.25 41.27
N ARG A 3 71.09 2.15 41.42
CA ARG A 3 70.03 3.15 41.12
C ARG A 3 69.57 3.27 39.65
N LEU A 4 68.29 3.43 39.29
CA LEU A 4 66.98 3.64 39.96
C LEU A 4 65.92 3.29 38.87
N ALA A 5 64.96 2.38 39.09
CA ALA A 5 63.61 2.59 39.66
C ALA A 5 62.59 3.13 38.64
N THR A 6 61.35 2.63 38.47
CA THR A 6 60.46 1.85 39.36
C THR A 6 59.38 1.20 38.46
N THR A 7 59.31 -0.14 38.27
CA THR A 7 58.45 -1.16 38.96
C THR A 7 56.92 -1.01 38.74
N LEU A 8 56.07 -2.04 38.57
CA LEU A 8 55.98 -3.44 39.05
C LEU A 8 54.96 -4.19 38.12
N LEU A 9 55.23 -5.40 37.59
CA LEU A 9 54.86 -6.76 38.08
C LEU A 9 53.34 -7.02 38.26
N LEU A 10 52.77 -8.23 38.16
CA LEU A 10 53.07 -9.56 37.60
C LEU A 10 51.80 -10.41 37.90
N ALA A 11 51.64 -11.51 37.19
CA ALA A 11 50.67 -12.60 37.36
C ALA A 11 50.24 -12.96 38.80
N ALA A 12 48.99 -13.40 38.97
CA ALA A 12 48.63 -14.70 39.57
C ALA A 12 47.10 -14.92 39.65
N GLU A 13 46.68 -16.14 39.31
CA GLU A 13 45.37 -16.73 39.61
C GLU A 13 45.15 -16.89 41.12
N LEU A 14 43.91 -16.72 41.59
CA LEU A 14 43.24 -17.65 42.53
C LEU A 14 41.77 -17.23 42.78
N ALA A 15 40.91 -18.24 42.76
CA ALA A 15 39.46 -18.20 42.80
C ALA A 15 38.86 -17.69 44.12
N PHE A 16 37.73 -16.98 44.03
CA PHE A 16 36.67 -16.99 45.05
C PHE A 16 35.29 -16.85 44.40
N ALA A 17 34.51 -17.93 44.49
CA ALA A 17 33.06 -18.06 44.55
C ALA A 17 32.19 -17.01 43.81
N LEU A 18 31.61 -17.40 42.67
CA LEU A 18 30.35 -16.85 42.18
C LEU A 18 29.22 -17.80 42.58
N PRO A 19 28.15 -17.31 43.25
CA PRO A 19 27.03 -18.14 43.62
C PRO A 19 26.29 -18.59 42.35
N THR A 20 26.05 -19.89 42.28
CA THR A 20 25.04 -20.49 41.41
C THR A 20 23.69 -19.83 41.68
N ALA A 21 23.24 -18.97 40.76
CA ALA A 21 21.86 -18.53 40.67
C ALA A 21 21.44 -18.49 39.19
N TRP A 22 20.33 -19.19 38.94
CA TRP A 22 19.57 -19.47 37.73
C TRP A 22 19.55 -18.46 36.57
N PRO A 23 19.18 -18.91 35.34
CA PRO A 23 19.14 -18.05 34.18
C PRO A 23 18.12 -16.94 34.39
N VAL A 24 18.61 -15.70 34.40
CA VAL A 24 17.77 -14.54 34.08
C VAL A 24 17.51 -14.65 32.59
N PHE A 25 16.29 -15.08 32.22
CA PHE A 25 15.75 -14.82 30.90
C PHE A 25 15.79 -13.30 30.69
N SER A 26 16.79 -12.80 29.97
CA SER A 26 16.74 -11.45 29.44
C SER A 26 15.55 -11.41 28.48
N ARG A 27 14.51 -10.62 28.81
CA ARG A 27 13.53 -10.16 27.84
C ARG A 27 14.28 -9.28 26.82
N GLY A 28 14.91 -9.91 25.84
CA GLY A 28 15.11 -9.27 24.55
C GLY A 28 13.71 -9.03 24.00
N SER A 29 13.43 -7.79 23.57
CA SER A 29 12.18 -7.45 22.91
C SER A 29 11.98 -8.37 21.71
N LYS A 30 11.17 -9.42 21.85
CA LYS A 30 10.67 -10.13 20.67
C LYS A 30 9.76 -9.15 19.93
N ALA A 31 9.89 -9.11 18.60
CA ALA A 31 8.98 -8.37 17.75
C ALA A 31 7.53 -8.82 18.01
N TYR A 32 6.58 -7.90 17.80
CA TYR A 32 5.15 -8.20 17.90
C TYR A 32 4.77 -9.33 16.95
N ASP A 33 4.10 -10.37 17.45
CA ASP A 33 3.85 -11.59 16.69
C ASP A 33 2.52 -11.53 15.92
N ILE A 34 2.58 -11.52 14.60
CA ILE A 34 1.40 -11.56 13.72
C ILE A 34 1.25 -12.97 13.20
N GLN A 35 0.14 -13.61 13.55
CA GLN A 35 -0.13 -14.99 13.16
C GLN A 35 -1.19 -15.07 12.07
N GLY A 36 -0.86 -15.73 10.95
CA GLY A 36 -1.81 -16.01 9.88
C GLY A 36 -2.76 -17.13 10.30
N HIS A 37 -3.98 -16.78 10.70
CA HIS A 37 -5.00 -17.70 11.20
C HIS A 37 -5.37 -18.71 10.11
N ARG A 38 -5.14 -20.00 10.40
CA ARG A 38 -5.35 -21.15 9.50
C ARG A 38 -4.64 -21.00 8.17
N GLY A 39 -3.46 -20.40 8.21
CA GLY A 39 -2.69 -20.00 7.05
C GLY A 39 -3.25 -18.76 6.37
N SER A 40 -3.74 -17.75 7.08
CA SER A 40 -4.27 -16.52 6.47
C SER A 40 -5.53 -16.76 5.61
N ARG A 41 -6.58 -17.32 6.23
CA ARG A 41 -7.83 -17.65 5.52
C ARG A 41 -8.55 -16.47 4.87
N GLY A 42 -8.18 -15.22 5.15
CA GLY A 42 -8.63 -14.06 4.39
C GLY A 42 -8.18 -14.07 2.93
N ALA A 43 -7.01 -14.65 2.67
CA ALA A 43 -6.34 -14.66 1.37
C ALA A 43 -6.80 -15.80 0.47
N THR A 44 -6.93 -17.01 1.03
CA THR A 44 -7.32 -18.23 0.30
C THR A 44 -8.10 -19.19 1.20
N VAL A 45 -8.57 -20.31 0.64
CA VAL A 45 -9.29 -21.35 1.40
C VAL A 45 -8.40 -21.89 2.53
N GLU A 46 -8.91 -21.82 3.76
CA GLU A 46 -8.20 -22.16 5.00
C GLU A 46 -7.62 -23.59 5.02
N SER A 47 -6.61 -23.83 5.86
CA SER A 47 -6.01 -25.17 6.07
C SER A 47 -5.41 -25.82 4.81
N THR A 48 -5.11 -25.03 3.78
CA THR A 48 -4.48 -25.50 2.54
C THR A 48 -3.07 -24.95 2.38
N LEU A 49 -2.20 -25.65 1.62
CA LEU A 49 -0.84 -25.14 1.33
C LEU A 49 -0.82 -23.73 0.70
N PRO A 50 -1.73 -23.40 -0.25
CA PRO A 50 -1.87 -22.02 -0.72
C PRO A 50 -2.14 -21.01 0.40
N ALA A 51 -2.96 -21.35 1.39
CA ALA A 51 -3.19 -20.48 2.54
C ALA A 51 -1.87 -20.20 3.25
N PHE A 52 -1.15 -21.23 3.68
CA PHE A 52 0.14 -21.07 4.33
C PHE A 52 1.15 -20.27 3.49
N ALA A 53 1.17 -20.47 2.17
CA ALA A 53 1.98 -19.66 1.27
C ALA A 53 1.61 -18.17 1.34
N TRP A 54 0.32 -17.84 1.28
CA TRP A 54 -0.14 -16.46 1.38
C TRP A 54 0.10 -15.85 2.76
N GLY A 55 -0.03 -16.63 3.84
CA GLY A 55 0.36 -16.19 5.18
C GLY A 55 1.81 -15.73 5.24
N LEU A 56 2.75 -16.52 4.68
CA LEU A 56 4.16 -16.14 4.57
C LEU A 56 4.37 -14.91 3.67
N ILE A 57 3.70 -14.87 2.52
CA ILE A 57 3.76 -13.74 1.57
C ILE A 57 3.27 -12.44 2.20
N TYR A 58 2.25 -12.52 3.04
CA TYR A 58 1.67 -11.37 3.73
C TYR A 58 2.43 -10.94 4.97
N GLY A 59 3.49 -11.66 5.35
CA GLY A 59 4.44 -11.26 6.38
C GLY A 59 4.20 -11.89 7.75
N ALA A 60 3.26 -12.84 7.86
CA ALA A 60 2.99 -13.51 9.13
C ALA A 60 4.27 -14.11 9.72
N THR A 61 4.62 -13.69 10.94
CA THR A 61 5.78 -14.19 11.68
C THR A 61 5.54 -15.59 12.24
N THR A 62 4.27 -15.94 12.41
CA THR A 62 3.81 -17.26 12.84
C THR A 62 2.71 -17.77 11.92
N LEU A 63 2.78 -19.04 11.52
CA LEU A 63 1.64 -19.69 10.88
C LEU A 63 0.82 -20.40 11.95
N GLU A 64 -0.43 -20.00 12.07
CA GLU A 64 -1.39 -20.62 12.98
C GLU A 64 -2.27 -21.59 12.18
N PHE A 65 -2.52 -22.78 12.73
CA PHE A 65 -3.46 -23.76 12.17
C PHE A 65 -3.80 -24.89 13.13
N ASP A 66 -4.91 -25.54 12.83
CA ASP A 66 -5.43 -26.69 13.54
C ASP A 66 -4.99 -28.03 12.97
N ASN A 67 -5.02 -29.05 13.82
CA ASN A 67 -4.94 -30.43 13.38
C ASN A 67 -6.10 -31.29 13.85
N GLY A 68 -6.58 -32.15 12.94
CA GLY A 68 -7.42 -33.31 13.21
C GLY A 68 -6.62 -34.62 13.17
N LEU A 69 -7.20 -35.71 13.71
CA LEU A 69 -6.58 -37.04 13.69
C LEU A 69 -7.49 -38.03 12.97
N THR A 70 -6.99 -38.61 11.88
CA THR A 70 -7.70 -39.59 11.05
C THR A 70 -7.85 -40.95 11.73
N LYS A 71 -8.75 -41.79 11.21
CA LYS A 71 -9.01 -43.16 11.70
C LYS A 71 -7.76 -44.04 11.74
N ASP A 72 -6.87 -43.87 10.78
CA ASP A 72 -5.60 -44.60 10.63
C ASP A 72 -4.41 -43.86 11.26
N GLY A 73 -4.65 -42.81 12.03
CA GLY A 73 -3.65 -42.19 12.93
C GLY A 73 -2.76 -41.13 12.28
N HIS A 74 -3.11 -40.63 11.10
CA HIS A 74 -2.43 -39.49 10.47
C HIS A 74 -2.94 -38.15 11.02
N VAL A 75 -2.02 -37.27 11.38
CA VAL A 75 -2.29 -35.89 11.79
C VAL A 75 -2.53 -35.04 10.53
N LEU A 76 -3.76 -34.54 10.41
CA LEU A 76 -4.26 -33.77 9.27
C LEU A 76 -4.30 -32.29 9.63
N VAL A 77 -3.85 -31.41 8.73
CA VAL A 77 -4.02 -29.95 8.87
C VAL A 77 -5.45 -29.59 8.49
N TRP A 78 -6.29 -29.36 9.50
CA TRP A 78 -7.72 -29.18 9.33
C TRP A 78 -8.37 -28.66 10.62
N HIS A 79 -9.29 -27.70 10.49
CA HIS A 79 -9.93 -27.04 11.63
C HIS A 79 -11.17 -27.74 12.18
N ASP A 80 -12.07 -28.28 11.36
CA ASP A 80 -13.37 -28.74 11.87
C ASP A 80 -13.35 -30.22 12.30
N GLU A 81 -14.25 -30.64 13.18
CA GLU A 81 -14.33 -32.06 13.58
C GLU A 81 -14.76 -32.95 12.40
N SER A 82 -15.49 -32.38 11.43
CA SER A 82 -15.96 -33.02 10.20
C SER A 82 -15.40 -32.34 8.95
N ILE A 83 -15.49 -33.05 7.81
CA ILE A 83 -15.22 -32.44 6.50
C ILE A 83 -16.41 -31.56 6.11
N ASP A 84 -16.23 -30.24 6.13
CA ASP A 84 -17.27 -29.26 5.81
C ASP A 84 -17.46 -29.12 4.29
N GLY A 85 -18.72 -29.17 3.85
CA GLY A 85 -19.11 -29.02 2.45
C GLY A 85 -18.99 -27.58 1.93
N ALA A 86 -18.91 -26.59 2.82
CA ALA A 86 -18.61 -25.21 2.43
C ALA A 86 -17.13 -25.02 2.04
N LYS A 87 -16.25 -25.96 2.41
CA LYS A 87 -14.79 -25.90 2.23
C LYS A 87 -14.27 -26.92 1.23
N CYS A 88 -14.88 -28.10 1.22
CA CYS A 88 -14.42 -29.25 0.47
C CYS A 88 -15.56 -29.89 -0.33
N LYS A 89 -15.22 -30.44 -1.50
CA LYS A 89 -16.10 -31.29 -2.29
C LYS A 89 -15.54 -32.68 -2.53
N ASP A 90 -16.44 -33.66 -2.58
CA ASP A 90 -16.13 -35.01 -3.03
C ASP A 90 -15.78 -35.02 -4.52
N THR A 91 -14.71 -35.74 -4.90
CA THR A 91 -14.33 -35.92 -6.31
C THR A 91 -14.54 -37.35 -6.80
N LYS A 92 -14.12 -38.34 -6.00
CA LYS A 92 -14.26 -39.77 -6.29
C LYS A 92 -14.11 -40.61 -5.00
N PRO A 93 -14.70 -41.80 -4.95
CA PRO A 93 -14.41 -42.75 -3.88
C PRO A 93 -13.02 -43.37 -4.05
N VAL A 94 -12.42 -43.85 -2.96
CA VAL A 94 -11.15 -44.60 -2.97
C VAL A 94 -11.32 -45.96 -3.67
N THR A 95 -12.43 -46.64 -3.40
CA THR A 95 -12.85 -47.87 -4.07
C THR A 95 -14.26 -47.72 -4.61
N LYS A 96 -14.60 -48.39 -5.72
CA LYS A 96 -15.91 -48.27 -6.40
C LYS A 96 -17.12 -48.35 -5.46
N ASP A 97 -17.05 -49.19 -4.42
CA ASP A 97 -18.13 -49.45 -3.47
C ASP A 97 -17.74 -49.05 -2.02
N ASP A 98 -16.95 -47.98 -1.84
CA ASP A 98 -16.61 -47.49 -0.51
C ASP A 98 -17.88 -47.07 0.26
N PRO A 99 -18.24 -47.74 1.37
CA PRO A 99 -19.48 -47.47 2.11
C PRO A 99 -19.48 -46.11 2.80
N LEU A 100 -18.30 -45.46 2.91
CA LEU A 100 -18.15 -44.13 3.46
C LEU A 100 -18.10 -43.04 2.39
N PHE A 101 -18.33 -43.31 1.10
CA PHE A 101 -18.52 -42.24 0.11
C PHE A 101 -20.01 -41.84 0.01
N PRO A 102 -20.39 -40.54 -0.09
CA PRO A 102 -19.54 -39.33 -0.06
C PRO A 102 -18.88 -39.11 1.31
N TYR A 103 -17.67 -38.52 1.31
CA TYR A 103 -16.89 -38.28 2.53
C TYR A 103 -17.20 -36.94 3.19
N VAL A 104 -17.62 -35.92 2.42
CA VAL A 104 -18.06 -34.63 2.95
C VAL A 104 -19.22 -34.84 3.94
N GLY A 105 -19.17 -34.15 5.08
CA GLY A 105 -20.08 -34.26 6.21
C GLY A 105 -19.69 -35.30 7.26
N LYS A 106 -18.62 -36.10 7.04
CA LYS A 106 -18.16 -37.13 7.99
C LYS A 106 -17.06 -36.60 8.90
N TYR A 107 -17.01 -37.12 10.12
CA TYR A 107 -15.96 -36.80 11.09
C TYR A 107 -14.59 -37.28 10.62
N VAL A 108 -13.57 -36.45 10.80
CA VAL A 108 -12.17 -36.75 10.45
C VAL A 108 -11.73 -38.04 11.15
N ALA A 109 -12.13 -38.24 12.41
CA ALA A 109 -11.82 -39.42 13.21
C ALA A 109 -12.35 -40.75 12.62
N ASN A 110 -13.32 -40.69 11.70
CA ASN A 110 -13.93 -41.86 11.07
C ASN A 110 -13.39 -42.14 9.65
N LEU A 111 -12.66 -41.20 9.05
CA LEU A 111 -12.10 -41.32 7.70
C LEU A 111 -10.63 -41.71 7.75
N THR A 112 -10.21 -42.51 6.77
CA THR A 112 -8.78 -42.80 6.53
C THR A 112 -8.12 -41.70 5.71
N LEU A 113 -6.79 -41.57 5.79
CA LEU A 113 -6.08 -40.58 4.98
C LEU A 113 -6.33 -40.77 3.47
N ALA A 114 -6.41 -42.01 3.00
CA ALA A 114 -6.67 -42.31 1.59
C ALA A 114 -8.02 -41.73 1.11
N GLN A 115 -9.05 -41.75 1.96
CA GLN A 115 -10.37 -41.18 1.68
C GLN A 115 -10.30 -39.65 1.64
N ILE A 116 -9.66 -39.04 2.64
CA ILE A 116 -9.51 -37.58 2.70
C ILE A 116 -8.73 -37.03 1.50
N LYS A 117 -7.71 -37.76 1.02
CA LYS A 117 -6.91 -37.35 -0.14
C LYS A 117 -7.66 -37.34 -1.47
N THR A 118 -8.89 -37.85 -1.54
CA THR A 118 -9.70 -37.70 -2.75
C THR A 118 -10.39 -36.33 -2.81
N LEU A 119 -10.62 -35.65 -1.70
CA LEU A 119 -11.37 -34.39 -1.62
C LEU A 119 -10.68 -33.24 -2.36
N ASP A 120 -11.46 -32.30 -2.88
CA ASP A 120 -10.95 -31.00 -3.37
C ASP A 120 -11.41 -29.91 -2.41
N CYS A 121 -10.44 -29.28 -1.74
CA CYS A 121 -10.66 -28.28 -0.70
C CYS A 121 -10.05 -26.92 -1.08
N GLY A 122 -9.81 -26.66 -2.36
CA GLY A 122 -9.38 -25.34 -2.84
C GLY A 122 -10.33 -24.72 -3.87
N SER A 123 -11.40 -25.42 -4.22
CA SER A 123 -12.40 -24.95 -5.19
C SER A 123 -13.54 -24.13 -4.59
N GLU A 124 -13.82 -24.29 -3.30
CA GLU A 124 -14.99 -23.66 -2.67
C GLU A 124 -14.56 -22.38 -1.96
N ARG A 125 -15.21 -21.25 -2.30
CA ARG A 125 -15.00 -19.97 -1.61
C ARG A 125 -15.82 -19.95 -0.34
N LEU A 126 -15.21 -19.57 0.77
CA LEU A 126 -15.92 -19.45 2.05
C LEU A 126 -16.90 -18.28 2.05
N ASP A 127 -18.07 -18.52 2.64
CA ASP A 127 -19.03 -17.45 2.93
C ASP A 127 -18.41 -16.40 3.86
N GLY A 128 -18.59 -15.13 3.52
CA GLY A 128 -17.97 -14.01 4.26
C GLY A 128 -16.54 -13.67 3.83
N PHE A 129 -15.94 -14.41 2.90
CA PHE A 129 -14.59 -14.16 2.38
C PHE A 129 -14.58 -13.94 0.85
N PRO A 130 -15.20 -12.86 0.35
CA PRO A 130 -15.43 -12.67 -1.09
C PRO A 130 -14.15 -12.51 -1.91
N LEU A 131 -13.03 -12.14 -1.28
CA LEU A 131 -11.75 -11.88 -1.92
C LEU A 131 -10.80 -13.08 -1.95
N GLN A 132 -11.19 -14.23 -1.37
CA GLN A 132 -10.35 -15.42 -1.38
C GLN A 132 -9.99 -15.85 -2.80
N ALA A 133 -8.68 -15.99 -3.04
CA ALA A 133 -8.17 -16.68 -4.20
C ALA A 133 -8.41 -18.19 -4.03
N LEU A 134 -8.86 -18.83 -5.12
CA LEU A 134 -9.18 -20.25 -5.16
C LEU A 134 -8.07 -21.00 -5.88
N TYR A 135 -7.81 -22.22 -5.42
CA TYR A 135 -6.83 -23.13 -5.99
C TYR A 135 -7.50 -24.49 -6.25
N PRO A 136 -8.31 -24.60 -7.32
CA PRO A 136 -9.08 -25.80 -7.61
C PRO A 136 -8.22 -27.05 -7.65
N GLY A 137 -8.72 -28.13 -7.05
CA GLY A 137 -8.03 -29.42 -6.98
C GLY A 137 -7.10 -29.57 -5.77
N THR A 138 -6.94 -28.54 -4.95
CA THR A 138 -6.08 -28.58 -3.76
C THR A 138 -6.57 -29.65 -2.78
N LYS A 139 -5.62 -30.45 -2.29
CA LYS A 139 -5.87 -31.54 -1.34
C LYS A 139 -5.55 -31.09 0.08
N LEU A 140 -6.26 -31.63 1.07
CA LEU A 140 -5.88 -31.45 2.46
C LEU A 140 -4.50 -32.05 2.71
N SER A 141 -3.71 -31.37 3.53
CA SER A 141 -2.35 -31.76 3.86
C SER A 141 -2.30 -32.44 5.21
N THR A 142 -1.43 -33.42 5.34
CA THR A 142 -0.97 -33.93 6.63
C THR A 142 0.07 -32.98 7.21
N LEU A 143 0.28 -33.04 8.52
CA LEU A 143 1.31 -32.21 9.15
C LEU A 143 2.72 -32.45 8.57
N PRO A 144 3.15 -33.69 8.25
CA PRO A 144 4.42 -33.91 7.55
C PRO A 144 4.50 -33.23 6.18
N GLU A 145 3.43 -33.27 5.37
CA GLU A 145 3.41 -32.58 4.07
C GLU A 145 3.48 -31.06 4.21
N LEU A 146 2.91 -30.50 5.28
CA LEU A 146 3.09 -29.08 5.59
C LEU A 146 4.54 -28.77 6.00
N PHE A 147 5.20 -29.63 6.79
CA PHE A 147 6.63 -29.46 7.08
C PHE A 147 7.49 -29.56 5.82
N ASP A 148 7.18 -30.49 4.90
CA ASP A 148 7.88 -30.60 3.61
C ASP A 148 7.69 -29.34 2.75
N PHE A 149 6.47 -28.76 2.76
CA PHE A 149 6.20 -27.48 2.11
C PHE A 149 7.02 -26.35 2.74
N LEU A 150 7.08 -26.27 4.06
CA LEU A 150 7.82 -25.23 4.78
C LEU A 150 9.33 -25.37 4.61
N ASP A 151 9.87 -26.59 4.54
CA ASP A 151 11.28 -26.84 4.20
C ASP A 151 11.67 -26.22 2.83
N CYS A 152 10.70 -26.09 1.92
CA CYS A 152 10.87 -25.43 0.63
C CYS A 152 10.59 -23.91 0.69
N ALA A 153 9.50 -23.51 1.35
CA ALA A 153 9.03 -22.12 1.38
C ALA A 153 9.80 -21.23 2.36
N ASP A 154 10.38 -21.83 3.39
CA ASP A 154 11.15 -21.20 4.46
C ASP A 154 12.43 -22.01 4.74
N PRO A 155 13.41 -21.98 3.82
CA PRO A 155 14.63 -22.78 3.93
C PRO A 155 15.54 -22.37 5.10
N GLY A 156 15.33 -21.17 5.66
CA GLY A 156 15.98 -20.71 6.89
C GLY A 156 15.31 -21.22 8.17
N HIS A 157 14.16 -21.88 8.04
CA HIS A 157 13.33 -22.32 9.16
C HIS A 157 13.00 -21.17 10.09
N GLU A 158 12.78 -19.96 9.55
CA GLU A 158 12.60 -18.75 10.34
C GLU A 158 11.22 -18.62 10.97
N VAL A 159 10.17 -19.12 10.31
CA VAL A 159 8.79 -18.97 10.76
C VAL A 159 8.51 -19.73 12.07
N GLU A 160 7.74 -19.14 12.97
CA GLU A 160 7.17 -19.84 14.13
C GLU A 160 5.88 -20.58 13.73
N LEU A 161 5.55 -21.67 14.43
CA LEU A 161 4.34 -22.46 14.17
C LEU A 161 3.47 -22.50 15.41
N ASN A 162 2.21 -22.12 15.30
CA ASN A 162 1.24 -22.22 16.38
C ASN A 162 0.17 -23.25 16.00
N ILE A 163 0.24 -24.43 16.62
CA ILE A 163 -0.46 -25.62 16.15
C ILE A 163 -1.52 -26.02 17.17
N GLU A 164 -2.79 -25.85 16.79
CA GLU A 164 -3.93 -26.23 17.62
C GLU A 164 -4.21 -27.75 17.53
N SER A 165 -4.48 -28.38 18.68
CA SER A 165 -5.09 -29.72 18.71
C SER A 165 -6.62 -29.61 18.68
N LYS A 166 -7.27 -30.02 17.58
CA LYS A 166 -8.72 -29.98 17.47
C LYS A 166 -9.40 -31.14 18.19
N VAL A 167 -9.52 -30.98 19.50
CA VAL A 167 -10.19 -31.94 20.39
C VAL A 167 -11.44 -31.31 20.97
N ASP A 168 -12.57 -32.00 20.82
CA ASP A 168 -13.83 -31.54 21.39
C ASP A 168 -13.91 -31.90 22.88
N GLY A 169 -13.93 -30.86 23.72
CA GLY A 169 -13.99 -30.99 25.17
C GLY A 169 -15.34 -31.51 25.69
N GLN A 170 -16.43 -31.32 24.95
CA GLN A 170 -17.80 -31.61 25.35
C GLN A 170 -18.32 -32.93 24.76
N PHE A 171 -18.00 -33.21 23.50
CA PHE A 171 -18.44 -34.37 22.74
C PHE A 171 -17.24 -35.25 22.33
N PRO A 172 -16.71 -36.07 23.26
CA PRO A 172 -15.49 -36.84 23.04
C PRO A 172 -15.59 -37.91 21.93
N ASN A 173 -16.79 -38.16 21.40
CA ASN A 173 -17.01 -39.11 20.29
C ASN A 173 -16.81 -38.48 18.91
N LEU A 174 -16.70 -37.14 18.81
CA LEU A 174 -16.51 -36.45 17.52
C LEU A 174 -15.05 -36.46 17.07
N THR A 175 -14.13 -36.55 18.02
CA THR A 175 -12.68 -36.49 17.83
C THR A 175 -12.01 -37.72 18.45
N ARG A 176 -10.72 -37.92 18.18
CA ARG A 176 -9.89 -38.89 18.91
C ARG A 176 -9.58 -38.37 20.33
N SER A 177 -9.13 -39.25 21.22
CA SER A 177 -8.92 -38.87 22.62
C SER A 177 -7.82 -37.80 22.77
N PRO A 178 -7.85 -36.96 23.84
CA PRO A 178 -6.77 -36.01 24.15
C PRO A 178 -5.37 -36.64 24.18
N GLU A 179 -5.28 -37.88 24.69
CA GLU A 179 -4.04 -38.65 24.76
C GLU A 179 -3.54 -39.08 23.38
N ASP A 180 -4.44 -39.51 22.49
CA ASP A 180 -4.10 -39.87 21.10
C ASP A 180 -3.54 -38.66 20.34
N PHE A 181 -4.19 -37.50 20.45
CA PHE A 181 -3.77 -36.26 19.80
C PHE A 181 -2.39 -35.79 20.29
N ALA A 182 -2.22 -35.63 21.60
CA ALA A 182 -0.97 -35.14 22.18
C ALA A 182 0.21 -36.04 21.80
N ASN A 183 0.03 -37.37 21.83
CA ASN A 183 1.07 -38.32 21.43
C ASN A 183 1.38 -38.28 19.93
N ALA A 184 0.35 -38.21 19.07
CA ALA A 184 0.52 -38.19 17.62
C ALA A 184 1.25 -36.92 17.14
N GLN A 185 0.85 -35.74 17.64
CA GLN A 185 1.50 -34.47 17.32
C GLN A 185 2.91 -34.41 17.92
N TYR A 186 3.11 -34.79 19.20
CA TYR A 186 4.43 -34.79 19.83
C TYR A 186 5.46 -35.60 19.04
N LYS A 187 5.07 -36.79 18.55
CA LYS A 187 5.94 -37.65 17.74
C LYS A 187 6.46 -36.92 16.49
N LEU A 188 5.59 -36.16 15.81
CA LEU A 188 5.94 -35.41 14.61
C LEU A 188 6.74 -34.14 14.93
N PHE A 189 6.38 -33.43 16.00
CA PHE A 189 7.10 -32.23 16.43
C PHE A 189 8.54 -32.53 16.78
N LYS A 190 8.77 -33.60 17.55
CA LYS A 190 10.12 -34.01 17.98
C LYS A 190 11.05 -34.35 16.81
N SER A 191 10.49 -34.83 15.70
CA SER A 191 11.24 -35.12 14.48
C SER A 191 11.38 -33.93 13.53
N SER A 192 10.67 -32.82 13.77
CA SER A 192 10.65 -31.66 12.89
C SER A 192 11.85 -30.73 13.14
N LYS A 193 12.33 -30.09 12.08
CA LYS A 193 13.31 -29.00 12.16
C LYS A 193 12.74 -27.77 12.89
N TYR A 194 11.42 -27.64 12.93
CA TYR A 194 10.71 -26.56 13.62
C TYR A 194 10.49 -26.81 15.12
N TYR A 195 11.00 -27.91 15.70
CA TYR A 195 10.73 -28.28 17.11
C TYR A 195 10.85 -27.12 18.11
N SER A 196 11.91 -26.31 18.03
CA SER A 196 12.12 -25.17 18.94
C SER A 196 11.25 -23.95 18.66
N LYS A 197 10.50 -23.96 17.54
CA LYS A 197 9.63 -22.89 17.05
C LYS A 197 8.15 -23.27 17.07
N ILE A 198 7.82 -24.47 17.59
CA ILE A 198 6.44 -24.93 17.72
C ILE A 198 5.86 -24.49 19.06
N THR A 199 4.71 -23.83 18.98
CA THR A 199 3.75 -23.62 20.06
C THR A 199 2.61 -24.62 19.90
N TYR A 200 2.31 -25.35 20.97
CA TYR A 200 1.17 -26.25 21.05
C TYR A 200 -0.02 -25.54 21.68
N GLN A 201 -1.08 -25.38 20.89
CA GLN A 201 -2.26 -24.61 21.24
C GLN A 201 -3.48 -25.54 21.42
N SER A 202 -4.43 -25.20 22.29
CA SER A 202 -5.67 -25.97 22.45
C SER A 202 -6.75 -25.23 23.23
N PHE A 203 -8.01 -25.39 22.82
CA PHE A 203 -9.19 -25.10 23.68
C PHE A 203 -9.39 -26.16 24.75
N ASP A 204 -9.11 -27.43 24.46
CA ASP A 204 -9.12 -28.49 25.46
C ASP A 204 -7.80 -28.49 26.23
N TRP A 205 -7.78 -27.83 27.38
CA TRP A 205 -6.60 -27.66 28.22
C TRP A 205 -6.05 -28.99 28.76
N ARG A 206 -6.82 -30.09 28.68
CA ARG A 206 -6.29 -31.43 29.03
C ARG A 206 -5.12 -31.80 28.13
N THR A 207 -5.17 -31.45 26.84
CA THR A 207 -4.08 -31.74 25.91
C THR A 207 -2.82 -30.95 26.24
N LEU A 208 -2.94 -29.72 26.77
CA LEU A 208 -1.81 -28.89 27.20
C LEU A 208 -1.09 -29.51 28.40
N ILE A 209 -1.84 -30.04 29.37
CA ILE A 209 -1.31 -30.75 30.54
C ILE A 209 -0.57 -32.02 30.09
N LEU A 210 -1.15 -32.77 29.15
CA LEU A 210 -0.54 -33.96 28.57
C LEU A 210 0.73 -33.62 27.78
N MET A 211 0.71 -32.58 26.95
CA MET A 211 1.89 -32.14 26.19
C MET A 211 3.02 -31.72 27.13
N LYS A 212 2.72 -31.00 28.23
CA LYS A 212 3.71 -30.69 29.27
C LYS A 212 4.34 -31.95 29.88
N LYS A 213 3.54 -33.00 30.12
CA LYS A 213 4.03 -34.28 30.66
C LYS A 213 4.93 -35.01 29.66
N LEU A 214 4.61 -34.93 28.36
CA LEU A 214 5.42 -35.51 27.28
C LEU A 214 6.73 -34.74 27.08
N ASP A 215 6.66 -33.41 27.03
CA ASP A 215 7.80 -32.53 26.84
C ASP A 215 7.54 -31.11 27.37
N PRO A 216 8.08 -30.76 28.55
CA PRO A 216 7.86 -29.44 29.13
C PRO A 216 8.55 -28.30 28.37
N LYS A 217 9.44 -28.59 27.40
CA LYS A 217 10.14 -27.58 26.59
C LYS A 217 9.29 -27.00 25.48
N ILE A 218 8.26 -27.71 25.02
CA ILE A 218 7.35 -27.21 23.98
C ILE A 218 6.51 -26.09 24.56
N THR A 219 6.51 -24.92 23.92
CA THR A 219 5.68 -23.78 24.31
C THR A 219 4.20 -24.15 24.23
N ARG A 220 3.40 -23.77 25.21
CA ARG A 220 1.97 -24.09 25.26
C ARG A 220 1.11 -22.83 25.28
N ALA A 221 0.04 -22.81 24.49
CA ALA A 221 -0.93 -21.72 24.42
C ALA A 221 -2.35 -22.20 24.80
N ALA A 222 -2.93 -21.54 25.79
CA ALA A 222 -4.26 -21.83 26.30
C ALA A 222 -5.31 -20.98 25.57
N LEU A 223 -6.08 -21.60 24.68
CA LEU A 223 -7.21 -20.94 24.02
C LEU A 223 -8.40 -20.85 24.95
N VAL A 224 -9.14 -19.74 24.86
CA VAL A 224 -10.36 -19.53 25.64
C VAL A 224 -11.24 -18.46 25.00
N ASP A 225 -12.55 -18.64 25.09
CA ASP A 225 -13.58 -17.69 24.67
C ASP A 225 -14.80 -17.75 25.61
N SER A 226 -15.78 -16.90 25.36
CA SER A 226 -17.02 -16.84 26.15
C SER A 226 -17.80 -18.17 26.19
N THR A 227 -17.62 -19.06 25.22
CA THR A 227 -18.35 -20.34 25.11
C THR A 227 -17.64 -21.49 25.83
N THR A 228 -16.34 -21.34 26.11
CA THR A 228 -15.49 -22.38 26.71
C THR A 228 -15.19 -22.12 28.18
N VAL A 229 -15.41 -20.91 28.69
CA VAL A 229 -15.18 -20.55 30.10
C VAL A 229 -16.04 -21.39 31.06
N TYR A 230 -17.29 -21.66 30.71
CA TYR A 230 -18.23 -22.45 31.51
C TYR A 230 -18.86 -23.56 30.68
N GLY A 231 -19.24 -24.67 31.33
CA GLY A 231 -20.00 -25.74 30.69
C GLY A 231 -21.47 -25.36 30.48
N ALA A 232 -22.21 -26.21 29.75
CA ALA A 232 -23.67 -26.07 29.63
C ALA A 232 -24.29 -25.91 31.03
N ASP A 233 -25.20 -24.94 31.17
CA ASP A 233 -25.83 -24.54 32.44
C ASP A 233 -24.89 -23.91 33.49
N ASN A 234 -23.84 -23.20 33.05
CA ASN A 234 -22.88 -22.53 33.92
C ASN A 234 -22.12 -23.52 34.83
N SER A 235 -21.96 -24.77 34.39
CA SER A 235 -21.22 -25.83 35.09
C SER A 235 -19.70 -25.68 34.90
N THR A 236 -18.91 -26.52 35.57
CA THR A 236 -17.46 -26.55 35.35
C THR A 236 -17.16 -26.97 33.91
N SER A 237 -16.34 -26.18 33.21
CA SER A 237 -16.03 -26.43 31.81
C SER A 237 -15.12 -27.65 31.65
N THR A 238 -15.51 -28.56 30.74
CA THR A 238 -14.65 -29.67 30.33
C THR A 238 -13.52 -29.21 29.41
N TRP A 239 -13.66 -28.05 28.75
CA TRP A 239 -12.63 -27.40 27.94
C TRP A 239 -11.44 -26.98 28.80
N LEU A 240 -11.70 -26.41 29.99
CA LEU A 240 -10.65 -25.90 30.89
C LEU A 240 -10.05 -26.98 31.80
N ALA A 241 -10.02 -28.24 31.35
CA ALA A 241 -9.53 -29.38 32.11
C ALA A 241 -10.21 -29.56 33.49
N GLY A 242 -11.48 -29.19 33.60
CA GLY A 242 -12.23 -29.27 34.86
C GLY A 242 -11.93 -28.13 35.84
N LEU A 243 -11.24 -27.07 35.40
CA LEU A 243 -11.07 -25.84 36.18
C LEU A 243 -12.29 -24.94 36.03
N ARG A 244 -12.56 -24.17 37.07
CA ARG A 244 -13.63 -23.16 37.09
C ARG A 244 -13.01 -21.78 37.34
N PRO A 245 -13.02 -20.85 36.37
CA PRO A 245 -12.31 -19.58 36.51
C PRO A 245 -12.74 -18.74 37.72
N ASP A 246 -14.04 -18.69 38.03
CA ASP A 246 -14.56 -17.95 39.20
C ASP A 246 -14.13 -18.51 40.57
N SER A 247 -13.46 -19.67 40.62
CA SER A 247 -12.83 -20.20 41.84
C SER A 247 -11.47 -19.58 42.15
N PHE A 248 -10.89 -18.82 41.20
CA PHE A 248 -9.63 -18.11 41.37
C PHE A 248 -9.86 -16.73 42.03
N PRO A 249 -8.90 -16.21 42.81
CA PRO A 249 -9.10 -15.02 43.65
C PRO A 249 -9.17 -13.69 42.89
N GLY A 250 -8.98 -13.68 41.57
CA GLY A 250 -9.01 -12.49 40.73
C GLY A 250 -10.31 -11.69 40.83
N ALA A 251 -10.20 -10.36 40.73
CA ALA A 251 -11.33 -9.43 40.89
C ALA A 251 -12.28 -9.41 39.68
N THR A 252 -11.81 -9.83 38.50
CA THR A 252 -12.57 -9.88 37.26
C THR A 252 -12.42 -11.26 36.61
N LEU A 253 -13.34 -11.59 35.71
CA LEU A 253 -13.26 -12.84 34.96
C LEU A 253 -11.97 -12.94 34.14
N GLY A 254 -11.48 -11.82 33.57
CA GLY A 254 -10.24 -11.81 32.81
C GLY A 254 -9.02 -12.18 33.67
N VAL A 255 -8.91 -11.58 34.86
CA VAL A 255 -7.85 -11.92 35.83
C VAL A 255 -7.96 -13.38 36.28
N GLN A 256 -9.17 -13.86 36.53
CA GLN A 256 -9.45 -15.24 36.92
C GLN A 256 -9.05 -16.25 35.84
N ILE A 257 -9.34 -15.97 34.57
CA ILE A 257 -8.94 -16.79 33.42
C ILE A 257 -7.41 -16.84 33.32
N ALA A 258 -6.72 -15.70 33.45
CA ALA A 258 -5.26 -15.67 33.43
C ALA A 258 -4.64 -16.51 34.57
N GLN A 259 -5.22 -16.44 35.77
CA GLN A 259 -4.79 -17.27 36.90
C GLN A 259 -5.05 -18.76 36.66
N ALA A 260 -6.20 -19.11 36.05
CA ALA A 260 -6.52 -20.48 35.69
C ALA A 260 -5.54 -21.05 34.64
N ALA A 261 -5.24 -20.29 33.58
CA ALA A 261 -4.24 -20.68 32.58
C ALA A 261 -2.83 -20.83 33.18
N LYS A 262 -2.48 -19.97 34.16
CA LYS A 262 -1.21 -20.12 34.88
C LYS A 262 -1.17 -21.40 35.71
N SER A 263 -2.29 -21.84 36.29
CA SER A 263 -2.35 -23.03 37.15
C SER A 263 -2.04 -24.34 36.40
N ILE A 264 -2.27 -24.37 35.09
CA ILE A 264 -1.87 -25.48 34.20
C ILE A 264 -0.48 -25.29 33.58
N ASP A 265 0.22 -24.22 33.96
CA ASP A 265 1.56 -23.85 33.47
C ASP A 265 1.62 -23.60 31.95
N SER A 266 0.61 -22.87 31.45
CA SER A 266 0.64 -22.33 30.09
C SER A 266 1.73 -21.26 29.95
N ASN A 267 2.33 -21.15 28.76
CA ASN A 267 3.28 -20.09 28.43
C ASN A 267 2.57 -18.87 27.82
N ILE A 268 1.47 -19.12 27.11
CA ILE A 268 0.69 -18.12 26.40
C ILE A 268 -0.77 -18.27 26.81
N LEU A 269 -1.45 -17.15 27.05
CA LEU A 269 -2.91 -17.07 27.08
C LEU A 269 -3.37 -16.56 25.72
N SER A 270 -4.26 -17.30 25.05
CA SER A 270 -4.79 -16.93 23.73
C SER A 270 -6.31 -16.76 23.80
N PRO A 271 -6.78 -15.62 24.34
CA PRO A 271 -8.20 -15.36 24.49
C PRO A 271 -8.84 -14.92 23.17
N ALA A 272 -10.16 -15.06 23.04
CA ALA A 272 -10.88 -14.36 22.00
C ALA A 272 -10.68 -12.84 22.12
N ALA A 273 -10.56 -12.13 21.01
CA ALA A 273 -10.45 -10.68 21.00
C ALA A 273 -11.81 -10.05 21.39
N THR A 274 -12.87 -10.48 20.70
CA THR A 274 -14.24 -10.01 20.89
C THR A 274 -15.09 -11.09 21.55
N ASP A 275 -16.01 -10.68 22.42
CA ASP A 275 -16.94 -11.58 23.11
C ASP A 275 -18.04 -12.09 22.17
N GLY A 276 -18.42 -13.36 22.28
CA GLY A 276 -19.44 -13.96 21.42
C GLY A 276 -20.83 -13.35 21.58
N SER A 277 -21.09 -12.62 22.66
CA SER A 277 -22.33 -11.86 22.90
C SER A 277 -22.26 -10.39 22.46
N SER A 278 -21.18 -10.00 21.77
CA SER A 278 -21.01 -8.64 21.27
C SER A 278 -22.04 -8.33 20.17
N GLY A 279 -22.78 -7.24 20.33
CA GLY A 279 -23.78 -6.79 19.34
C GLY A 279 -23.18 -6.05 18.15
N SER A 280 -21.86 -5.82 18.19
CA SER A 280 -21.07 -5.14 17.16
C SER A 280 -19.69 -5.78 17.05
N LEU A 281 -19.09 -5.75 15.87
CA LEU A 281 -17.67 -6.11 15.65
C LEU A 281 -16.75 -4.88 15.65
N ASP A 282 -17.29 -3.71 16.00
CA ASP A 282 -16.57 -2.43 16.02
C ASP A 282 -16.53 -1.83 17.44
N PRO A 283 -15.34 -1.61 18.03
CA PRO A 283 -15.21 -1.02 19.36
C PRO A 283 -15.85 0.37 19.51
N ASN A 284 -16.07 1.08 18.41
CA ASN A 284 -16.65 2.42 18.42
C ASN A 284 -18.18 2.44 18.27
N ILE A 285 -18.82 1.29 18.10
CA ILE A 285 -20.28 1.18 17.95
C ILE A 285 -20.88 0.67 19.27
N PRO A 286 -21.96 1.30 19.77
CA PRO A 286 -22.66 0.84 20.96
C PRO A 286 -23.05 -0.65 20.86
N GLY A 287 -22.75 -1.40 21.93
CA GLY A 287 -22.99 -2.85 21.98
C GLY A 287 -21.78 -3.73 21.72
N TYR A 288 -20.62 -3.14 21.36
CA TYR A 288 -19.35 -3.88 21.34
C TYR A 288 -18.93 -4.35 22.74
N LYS A 289 -18.43 -5.58 22.81
CA LYS A 289 -17.87 -6.19 24.02
C LYS A 289 -16.55 -6.87 23.68
N SER A 290 -15.49 -6.42 24.33
CA SER A 290 -14.18 -7.07 24.26
C SER A 290 -14.15 -8.27 25.21
N PHE A 291 -13.64 -9.42 24.75
CA PHE A 291 -13.40 -10.57 25.62
C PHE A 291 -12.01 -10.51 26.25
N THR A 292 -11.01 -10.14 25.44
CA THR A 292 -9.70 -9.73 25.95
C THR A 292 -9.86 -8.40 26.68
N THR A 293 -9.27 -8.26 27.86
CA THR A 293 -9.34 -7.03 28.65
C THR A 293 -7.96 -6.61 29.14
N GLU A 294 -7.75 -5.32 29.36
CA GLU A 294 -6.44 -4.79 29.78
C GLU A 294 -5.93 -5.42 31.10
N ASP A 295 -6.82 -5.69 32.05
CA ASP A 295 -6.49 -6.35 33.31
C ASP A 295 -6.15 -7.83 33.16
N MET A 296 -6.78 -8.54 32.22
CA MET A 296 -6.40 -9.90 31.82
C MET A 296 -4.95 -9.91 31.30
N VAL A 297 -4.60 -8.95 30.42
CA VAL A 297 -3.25 -8.83 29.86
C VAL A 297 -2.23 -8.57 30.97
N LYS A 298 -2.50 -7.61 31.85
CA LYS A 298 -1.63 -7.26 32.98
C LYS A 298 -1.41 -8.45 33.93
N GLU A 299 -2.45 -9.21 34.27
CA GLU A 299 -2.30 -10.37 35.17
C GLU A 299 -1.54 -11.54 34.51
N ALA A 300 -1.79 -11.80 33.22
CA ALA A 300 -1.06 -12.82 32.47
C ALA A 300 0.45 -12.48 32.42
N HIS A 301 0.78 -11.22 32.10
CA HIS A 301 2.16 -10.73 32.09
C HIS A 301 2.83 -10.80 33.46
N LYS A 302 2.12 -10.40 34.53
CA LYS A 302 2.60 -10.53 35.91
C LYS A 302 2.91 -11.98 36.29
N SER A 303 2.18 -12.92 35.71
CA SER A 303 2.37 -14.37 35.87
C SER A 303 3.43 -14.97 34.94
N GLY A 304 4.08 -14.13 34.11
CA GLY A 304 5.13 -14.51 33.17
C GLY A 304 4.63 -15.14 31.87
N MET A 305 3.33 -15.03 31.55
CA MET A 305 2.76 -15.51 30.30
C MET A 305 2.73 -14.40 29.24
N LEU A 306 2.77 -14.77 27.97
CA LEU A 306 2.43 -13.88 26.85
C LEU A 306 0.91 -13.89 26.60
N VAL A 307 0.38 -12.89 25.91
CA VAL A 307 -1.03 -12.82 25.49
C VAL A 307 -1.14 -12.61 23.99
N LYS A 308 -1.83 -13.52 23.30
CA LYS A 308 -2.00 -13.49 21.84
C LYS A 308 -3.46 -13.72 21.43
N PRO A 309 -4.31 -12.68 21.33
CA PRO A 309 -5.74 -12.86 21.07
C PRO A 309 -6.10 -13.26 19.63
N TRP A 310 -7.27 -13.90 19.45
CA TRP A 310 -7.82 -14.34 18.16
C TRP A 310 -9.34 -14.02 18.06
N THR A 311 -9.98 -13.88 16.90
CA THR A 311 -9.43 -13.52 15.61
C THR A 311 -9.49 -12.00 15.44
N VAL A 312 -8.36 -11.35 15.22
CA VAL A 312 -8.23 -9.89 15.16
C VAL A 312 -8.20 -9.43 13.70
N ASN A 313 -9.38 -9.32 13.08
CA ASN A 313 -9.50 -8.99 11.66
C ASN A 313 -9.63 -7.49 11.36
N ARG A 314 -9.79 -6.66 12.41
CA ARG A 314 -10.00 -5.23 12.28
C ARG A 314 -8.85 -4.48 12.91
N LEU A 315 -8.37 -3.48 12.17
CA LEU A 315 -7.31 -2.60 12.63
C LEU A 315 -7.63 -1.93 13.97
N ASN A 316 -8.82 -1.35 14.13
CA ASN A 316 -9.16 -0.64 15.36
C ASN A 316 -9.20 -1.55 16.60
N ILE A 317 -9.53 -2.84 16.44
CA ILE A 317 -9.39 -3.84 17.51
C ILE A 317 -7.92 -4.15 17.75
N ALA A 318 -7.13 -4.34 16.68
CA ALA A 318 -5.69 -4.57 16.78
C ALA A 318 -5.00 -3.43 17.53
N GLU A 319 -5.29 -2.17 17.21
CA GLU A 319 -4.75 -1.00 17.92
C GLU A 319 -5.18 -0.97 19.39
N GLN A 320 -6.46 -1.25 19.68
CA GLN A 320 -6.98 -1.26 21.05
C GLN A 320 -6.22 -2.26 21.93
N ILE A 321 -6.14 -3.52 21.51
CA ILE A 321 -5.50 -4.57 22.31
C ILE A 321 -3.98 -4.44 22.30
N TYR A 322 -3.39 -3.91 21.23
CA TYR A 322 -1.99 -3.52 21.19
C TYR A 322 -1.67 -2.44 22.23
N GLY A 323 -2.55 -1.44 22.38
CA GLY A 323 -2.46 -0.42 23.43
C GLY A 323 -2.54 -0.99 24.85
N TRP A 324 -3.18 -2.14 25.03
CA TRP A 324 -3.19 -2.87 26.31
C TRP A 324 -1.94 -3.73 26.55
N GLY A 325 -1.07 -3.84 25.54
CA GLY A 325 0.22 -4.53 25.64
C GLY A 325 0.17 -6.02 25.31
N VAL A 326 -0.76 -6.49 24.48
CA VAL A 326 -0.69 -7.89 23.99
C VAL A 326 0.62 -8.13 23.21
N ASP A 327 1.10 -9.36 23.18
CA ASP A 327 2.40 -9.73 22.60
C ASP A 327 2.31 -10.16 21.12
N GLY A 328 1.09 -10.30 20.61
CA GLY A 328 0.80 -10.70 19.24
C GLY A 328 -0.70 -10.88 19.00
N ILE A 329 -1.08 -11.16 17.76
CA ILE A 329 -2.46 -11.40 17.34
C ILE A 329 -2.55 -12.52 16.33
N ILE A 330 -3.68 -13.22 16.33
CA ILE A 330 -4.05 -14.20 15.30
C ILE A 330 -5.12 -13.56 14.41
N THR A 331 -4.87 -13.46 13.12
CA THR A 331 -5.73 -12.72 12.17
C THR A 331 -5.93 -13.49 10.87
N ASP A 332 -7.11 -13.32 10.27
CA ASP A 332 -7.39 -13.83 8.92
C ASP A 332 -6.67 -13.02 7.84
N TYR A 333 -6.29 -11.78 8.16
CA TYR A 333 -5.76 -10.78 7.24
C TYR A 333 -4.44 -10.16 7.75
N PRO A 334 -3.32 -10.91 7.79
CA PRO A 334 -2.01 -10.38 8.19
C PRO A 334 -1.66 -9.09 7.45
N GLU A 335 -1.97 -9.00 6.16
CA GLU A 335 -1.72 -7.85 5.30
C GLU A 335 -2.49 -6.58 5.68
N VAL A 336 -3.58 -6.73 6.44
CA VAL A 336 -4.40 -5.60 6.91
C VAL A 336 -3.88 -5.06 8.24
N VAL A 337 -3.11 -5.82 9.00
CA VAL A 337 -2.61 -5.45 10.34
C VAL A 337 -1.09 -5.24 10.40
N GLU A 338 -0.37 -5.65 9.36
CA GLU A 338 1.08 -5.53 9.20
C GLU A 338 1.38 -4.50 8.08
N PRO A 339 1.83 -3.24 8.31
CA PRO A 339 2.23 -2.53 9.53
C PRO A 339 1.53 -1.15 9.69
N LEU A 340 0.81 -0.92 10.79
CA LEU A 340 0.05 0.33 10.97
C LEU A 340 0.69 1.38 11.86
N LEU A 341 1.83 1.06 12.46
CA LEU A 341 2.56 1.94 13.37
C LEU A 341 4.05 1.62 13.30
N PRO A 342 4.94 2.53 13.76
CA PRO A 342 6.31 2.15 14.06
C PRO A 342 6.29 0.92 14.97
N SER A 343 6.84 -0.19 14.48
CA SER A 343 6.78 -1.47 15.18
C SER A 343 7.74 -1.52 16.37
N SER A 344 8.70 -0.58 16.46
CA SER A 344 9.54 -0.44 17.64
C SER A 344 8.87 0.42 18.70
N ASP A 345 8.94 -0.03 19.96
CA ASP A 345 8.45 0.72 21.12
C ASP A 345 9.04 2.14 21.21
N THR A 346 10.28 2.32 20.72
CA THR A 346 10.97 3.61 20.70
C THR A 346 10.33 4.56 19.70
N ASN A 347 10.19 4.16 18.44
CA ASN A 347 9.63 5.03 17.41
C ASN A 347 8.14 5.28 17.64
N ARG A 348 7.40 4.33 18.22
CA ARG A 348 5.99 4.53 18.62
C ARG A 348 5.85 5.62 19.68
N LYS A 349 6.61 5.54 20.77
CA LYS A 349 6.59 6.56 21.85
C LYS A 349 6.99 7.93 21.33
N LEU A 350 7.97 7.98 20.43
CA LEU A 350 8.38 9.21 19.79
C LEU A 350 7.27 9.77 18.89
N ALA A 351 6.60 8.92 18.11
CA ALA A 351 5.48 9.32 17.27
C ALA A 351 4.35 9.94 18.11
N GLU A 352 3.98 9.30 19.23
CA GLU A 352 2.97 9.78 20.19
C GLU A 352 3.39 11.09 20.86
N GLN A 353 4.66 11.21 21.28
CA GLN A 353 5.18 12.43 21.89
C GLN A 353 5.11 13.62 20.91
N LEU A 354 5.53 13.41 19.66
CA LEU A 354 5.46 14.43 18.63
C LEU A 354 4.02 14.73 18.22
N GLU A 355 3.12 13.75 18.29
CA GLU A 355 1.69 13.94 18.00
C GLU A 355 1.07 15.00 18.92
N VAL A 356 1.41 14.96 20.22
CA VAL A 356 0.96 15.95 21.20
C VAL A 356 1.44 17.36 20.85
N VAL A 357 2.69 17.49 20.37
CA VAL A 357 3.27 18.79 20.00
C VAL A 357 2.63 19.33 18.72
N LEU A 358 2.51 18.48 17.70
CA LEU A 358 2.00 18.87 16.39
C LEU A 358 0.49 19.15 16.41
N SER A 359 -0.26 18.50 17.31
CA SER A 359 -1.70 18.72 17.48
C SER A 359 -2.05 19.87 18.43
N ASP A 360 -1.06 20.56 18.99
CA ASP A 360 -1.31 21.74 19.82
C ASP A 360 -1.80 22.90 18.94
N PRO A 361 -2.95 23.55 19.24
CA PRO A 361 -3.44 24.66 18.42
C PRO A 361 -2.46 25.83 18.28
N SER A 362 -1.53 26.01 19.23
CA SER A 362 -0.47 27.02 19.12
C SER A 362 0.55 26.68 18.03
N PHE A 363 0.67 25.41 17.65
CA PHE A 363 1.55 24.98 16.57
C PHE A 363 1.03 25.39 15.18
N GLU A 364 -0.28 25.55 15.01
CA GLU A 364 -0.87 25.96 13.72
C GLU A 364 -0.28 27.30 13.24
N ALA A 365 -0.20 28.31 14.12
CA ALA A 365 0.39 29.60 13.76
C ALA A 365 1.89 29.50 13.41
N ILE A 366 2.60 28.56 14.05
CA ILE A 366 4.02 28.29 13.77
C ILE A 366 4.15 27.61 12.40
N ALA A 367 3.34 26.60 12.12
CA ALA A 367 3.29 25.91 10.83
C ALA A 367 2.92 26.88 9.69
N ALA A 368 1.93 27.74 9.92
CA ALA A 368 1.54 28.79 8.98
C ALA A 368 2.69 29.75 8.67
N GLU A 369 3.50 30.14 9.66
CA GLU A 369 4.64 31.02 9.43
C GLU A 369 5.80 30.31 8.70
N TYR A 370 6.04 29.02 8.98
CA TYR A 370 7.02 28.24 8.21
C TYR A 370 6.67 28.22 6.72
N LEU A 371 5.42 27.90 6.38
CA LEU A 371 4.99 27.88 4.99
C LEU A 371 4.85 29.29 4.41
N GLY A 372 4.33 30.25 5.17
CA GLY A 372 4.19 31.65 4.77
C GLY A 372 5.53 32.29 4.42
N GLY A 373 6.60 31.97 5.17
CA GLY A 373 7.96 32.37 4.86
C GLY A 373 8.44 31.91 3.48
N ALA A 374 8.15 30.65 3.12
CA ALA A 374 8.47 30.09 1.81
C ALA A 374 7.61 30.69 0.68
N VAL A 375 6.32 30.92 0.92
CA VAL A 375 5.37 31.54 -0.03
C VAL A 375 5.78 32.97 -0.40
N ARG A 376 6.39 33.73 0.53
CA ARG A 376 6.84 35.12 0.27
C ARG A 376 8.00 35.26 -0.72
N ILE A 377 8.60 34.15 -1.15
CA ILE A 377 9.71 34.12 -2.10
C ILE A 377 9.19 33.62 -3.46
N PRO A 378 9.03 34.48 -4.48
CA PRO A 378 8.38 34.13 -5.75
C PRO A 378 9.31 33.34 -6.68
N THR A 379 9.43 32.04 -6.42
CA THR A 379 10.25 31.07 -7.18
C THR A 379 9.58 30.66 -8.50
N GLU A 380 9.17 31.64 -9.32
CA GLU A 380 8.44 31.37 -10.56
C GLU A 380 9.31 30.68 -11.63
N SER A 381 8.81 29.60 -12.21
CA SER A 381 9.37 28.97 -13.41
C SER A 381 8.45 29.20 -14.62
N TYR A 382 9.00 29.06 -15.84
CA TYR A 382 8.30 29.37 -17.09
C TYR A 382 8.63 28.30 -18.14
N ASP A 383 7.73 28.04 -19.08
CA ASP A 383 7.94 27.09 -20.20
C ASP A 383 9.26 27.31 -20.95
N VAL A 384 9.72 28.57 -21.01
CA VAL A 384 10.97 28.95 -21.65
C VAL A 384 11.85 29.75 -20.69
N MET A 385 12.89 29.07 -20.20
CA MET A 385 13.99 29.65 -19.44
C MET A 385 15.32 29.18 -20.02
N ASP A 386 16.28 30.10 -20.16
CA ASP A 386 17.63 29.70 -20.55
C ASP A 386 18.25 28.84 -19.42
N PRO A 387 19.23 27.97 -19.73
CA PRO A 387 19.80 27.06 -18.74
C PRO A 387 20.28 27.77 -17.46
N VAL A 388 20.25 27.04 -16.34
CA VAL A 388 20.72 27.51 -15.03
C VAL A 388 22.12 28.11 -15.13
N GLY A 389 22.31 29.29 -14.54
CA GLY A 389 23.54 30.08 -14.60
C GLY A 389 23.63 31.06 -15.78
N THR A 390 22.64 31.04 -16.70
CA THR A 390 22.53 32.02 -17.79
C THR A 390 21.33 32.93 -17.61
N ASP A 391 20.16 32.37 -17.28
CA ASP A 391 18.95 33.16 -17.03
C ASP A 391 18.94 33.76 -15.62
N PRO A 392 18.87 35.09 -15.45
CA PRO A 392 18.87 35.72 -14.14
C PRO A 392 17.61 35.40 -13.31
N ARG A 393 16.55 34.85 -13.91
CA ARG A 393 15.35 34.45 -13.17
C ARG A 393 15.62 33.31 -12.19
N TRP A 394 16.63 32.46 -12.44
CA TRP A 394 17.06 31.41 -11.50
C TRP A 394 17.66 31.96 -10.19
N GLU A 395 18.10 33.22 -10.17
CA GLU A 395 18.79 33.78 -9.00
C GLU A 395 17.88 33.90 -7.77
N ILE A 396 16.55 33.87 -7.94
CA ILE A 396 15.60 33.89 -6.83
C ILE A 396 15.76 32.69 -5.89
N PHE A 397 16.19 31.54 -6.42
CA PHE A 397 16.41 30.32 -5.65
C PHE A 397 17.59 30.44 -4.67
N TYR A 398 18.51 31.40 -4.85
CA TYR A 398 19.49 31.71 -3.80
C TYR A 398 18.81 32.23 -2.53
N LYS A 399 17.84 33.15 -2.67
CA LYS A 399 17.07 33.66 -1.52
C LYS A 399 16.24 32.55 -0.88
N PHE A 400 15.68 31.65 -1.68
CA PHE A 400 14.95 30.51 -1.16
C PHE A 400 15.86 29.56 -0.36
N SER A 401 17.03 29.23 -0.88
CA SER A 401 18.02 28.42 -0.16
C SER A 401 18.51 29.09 1.14
N GLU A 402 18.73 30.41 1.13
CA GLU A 402 19.08 31.18 2.33
C GLU A 402 17.96 31.15 3.38
N HIS A 403 16.70 31.23 2.94
CA HIS A 403 15.54 31.09 3.82
C HIS A 403 15.50 29.70 4.47
N LEU A 404 15.63 28.62 3.69
CA LEU A 404 15.63 27.25 4.24
C LEU A 404 16.76 27.05 5.25
N LEU A 405 17.97 27.56 4.96
CA LEU A 405 19.12 27.49 5.86
C LEU A 405 18.85 28.18 7.21
N ALA A 406 18.18 29.33 7.19
CA ALA A 406 17.84 30.07 8.40
C ALA A 406 16.68 29.43 9.18
N THR A 407 15.70 28.87 8.48
CA THR A 407 14.46 28.34 9.05
C THR A 407 14.64 26.95 9.69
N TYR A 408 15.50 26.10 9.11
CA TYR A 408 15.70 24.71 9.54
C TYR A 408 17.16 24.41 9.95
N PRO A 409 17.68 25.07 11.00
CA PRO A 409 19.07 24.96 11.38
C PRO A 409 19.46 23.55 11.83
N LYS A 410 18.57 22.75 12.42
CA LYS A 410 18.90 21.38 12.85
C LYS A 410 19.04 20.45 11.67
N VAL A 411 18.17 20.55 10.67
CA VAL A 411 18.33 19.82 9.40
C VAL A 411 19.69 20.14 8.78
N HIS A 412 20.03 21.40 8.59
CA HIS A 412 21.26 21.80 7.90
C HIS A 412 22.55 21.53 8.68
N THR A 413 22.47 21.38 10.00
CA THR A 413 23.63 20.98 10.84
C THR A 413 23.76 19.47 10.98
N THR A 414 22.73 18.69 10.64
CA THR A 414 22.69 17.24 10.84
C THR A 414 22.79 16.46 9.53
N LEU A 415 22.04 16.87 8.50
CA LEU A 415 22.00 16.21 7.20
C LEU A 415 23.08 16.77 6.27
N THR A 416 23.57 15.91 5.37
CA THR A 416 24.45 16.38 4.29
C THR A 416 23.60 16.95 3.17
N GLN A 417 23.77 18.24 2.87
CA GLN A 417 23.08 18.91 1.76
C GLN A 417 24.00 19.02 0.54
N THR A 418 23.53 18.52 -0.60
CA THR A 418 24.20 18.62 -1.89
C THR A 418 23.40 19.55 -2.78
N ARG A 419 24.04 20.57 -3.39
CA ARG A 419 23.43 21.38 -4.44
C ARG A 419 23.61 20.68 -5.79
N ILE A 420 22.51 20.43 -6.47
CA ILE A 420 22.43 19.78 -7.77
C ILE A 420 22.07 20.83 -8.81
N ASN A 421 22.89 20.96 -9.86
CA ASN A 421 22.69 21.97 -10.90
C ASN A 421 22.46 23.39 -10.32
N THR A 422 23.30 23.78 -9.35
CA THR A 422 23.25 25.05 -8.60
C THR A 422 22.11 25.17 -7.58
N HIS A 423 20.85 24.96 -7.97
CA HIS A 423 19.68 25.29 -7.12
C HIS A 423 18.84 24.09 -6.67
N GLY A 424 18.94 22.93 -7.34
CA GLY A 424 18.31 21.70 -6.84
C GLY A 424 18.94 21.27 -5.52
N LEU A 425 18.14 20.79 -4.58
CA LEU A 425 18.62 20.44 -3.24
C LEU A 425 18.44 18.95 -2.99
N LEU A 426 19.51 18.26 -2.58
CA LEU A 426 19.46 16.88 -2.12
C LEU A 426 20.00 16.79 -0.69
N TYR A 427 19.16 16.43 0.27
CA TYR A 427 19.55 16.16 1.64
C TYR A 427 19.68 14.65 1.86
N HIS A 428 20.72 14.26 2.58
CA HIS A 428 20.94 12.88 2.98
C HIS A 428 21.09 12.76 4.49
N TRP A 429 20.15 12.05 5.11
CA TRP A 429 20.24 11.58 6.49
C TRP A 429 20.73 10.12 6.48
N PRO A 430 22.01 9.86 6.79
CA PRO A 430 22.52 8.50 6.79
C PRO A 430 21.87 7.68 7.90
N GLY A 431 21.42 6.47 7.54
CA GLY A 431 20.97 5.46 8.49
C GLY A 431 22.13 4.74 9.16
N SER A 432 21.91 4.21 10.36
CA SER A 432 22.91 3.38 11.06
C SER A 432 23.09 1.98 10.45
N ASP A 433 22.15 1.51 9.63
CA ASP A 433 22.22 0.24 8.91
C ASP A 433 22.30 0.47 7.38
N SER A 434 23.51 0.35 6.84
CA SER A 434 23.77 0.54 5.40
C SER A 434 23.21 -0.58 4.51
N SER A 435 22.70 -1.68 5.08
CA SER A 435 22.06 -2.74 4.29
C SER A 435 20.63 -2.41 3.89
N LEU A 436 19.99 -1.45 4.59
CA LEU A 436 18.64 -0.98 4.28
C LEU A 436 18.68 0.10 3.20
N LYS A 437 17.88 -0.09 2.15
CA LYS A 437 17.70 0.94 1.11
C LYS A 437 17.05 2.20 1.72
N PRO A 438 17.55 3.41 1.43
CA PRO A 438 16.89 4.61 1.93
C PRO A 438 15.49 4.81 1.32
N ILE A 439 14.63 5.54 2.03
CA ILE A 439 13.43 6.14 1.43
C ILE A 439 13.81 7.44 0.72
N LEU A 440 13.03 7.85 -0.28
CA LEU A 440 13.17 9.12 -0.97
C LEU A 440 11.86 9.93 -0.83
N LEU A 441 11.95 11.13 -0.28
CA LEU A 441 10.85 12.08 -0.26
C LEU A 441 11.18 13.21 -1.24
N THR A 442 10.25 13.55 -2.12
CA THR A 442 10.43 14.64 -3.10
C THR A 442 9.32 15.67 -3.00
N ALA A 443 9.66 16.87 -3.43
CA ALA A 443 8.79 18.03 -3.60
C ALA A 443 9.51 18.98 -4.57
N HIS A 444 8.87 20.07 -4.99
CA HIS A 444 9.53 21.09 -5.82
C HIS A 444 9.54 22.48 -5.15
N GLN A 445 10.47 23.32 -5.61
CA GLN A 445 10.68 24.66 -5.05
C GLN A 445 9.95 25.73 -5.86
N ASP A 446 9.73 25.47 -7.14
CA ASP A 446 9.17 26.42 -8.08
C ASP A 446 7.65 26.51 -7.96
N VAL A 447 7.08 27.49 -8.65
CA VAL A 447 5.64 27.71 -8.72
C VAL A 447 5.30 28.25 -10.10
N VAL A 448 4.07 28.01 -10.58
CA VAL A 448 3.60 28.71 -11.78
C VAL A 448 3.59 30.24 -11.58
N PRO A 449 3.85 31.03 -12.65
CA PRO A 449 3.80 32.49 -12.58
C PRO A 449 2.41 33.02 -12.22
N VAL A 450 2.37 34.21 -11.62
CA VAL A 450 1.10 34.92 -11.40
C VAL A 450 0.84 35.87 -12.57
N GLU A 451 -0.30 35.70 -13.25
CA GLU A 451 -0.73 36.59 -14.32
C GLU A 451 -0.87 38.03 -13.80
N PRO A 452 -0.07 39.01 -14.28
CA PRO A 452 -0.05 40.36 -13.74
C PRO A 452 -1.42 41.05 -13.71
N ASN A 453 -2.28 40.77 -14.69
CA ASN A 453 -3.62 41.37 -14.75
C ASN A 453 -4.61 40.76 -13.76
N THR A 454 -4.27 39.64 -13.11
CA THR A 454 -5.12 38.99 -12.12
C THR A 454 -4.78 39.38 -10.69
N VAL A 455 -3.66 40.07 -10.43
CA VAL A 455 -3.17 40.38 -9.08
C VAL A 455 -4.22 41.09 -8.22
N GLU A 456 -4.99 42.02 -8.79
CA GLU A 456 -6.07 42.72 -8.08
C GLU A 456 -7.30 41.84 -7.79
N SER A 457 -7.41 40.67 -8.44
CA SER A 457 -8.47 39.68 -8.20
C SER A 457 -8.13 38.69 -7.08
N TRP A 458 -6.91 38.76 -6.54
CA TRP A 458 -6.54 37.96 -5.36
C TRP A 458 -7.10 38.60 -4.09
N ILE A 459 -7.71 37.78 -3.21
CA ILE A 459 -8.22 38.19 -1.89
C ILE A 459 -7.06 38.72 -1.03
N HIS A 460 -5.92 38.03 -1.08
CA HIS A 460 -4.66 38.45 -0.48
C HIS A 460 -3.55 38.40 -1.53
N PRO A 461 -2.56 39.33 -1.51
CA PRO A 461 -1.52 39.35 -2.53
C PRO A 461 -0.85 37.97 -2.69
N PRO A 462 -0.56 37.53 -3.92
CA PRO A 462 -0.16 36.16 -4.24
C PRO A 462 1.10 35.70 -3.49
N TYR A 463 2.01 36.61 -3.16
CA TYR A 463 3.25 36.31 -2.42
C TYR A 463 3.25 36.92 -1.02
N SER A 464 2.08 37.10 -0.40
CA SER A 464 1.97 37.64 0.96
C SER A 464 2.32 36.61 2.04
N GLY A 465 2.01 35.33 1.81
CA GLY A 465 2.08 34.30 2.85
C GLY A 465 1.26 34.69 4.08
N TYR A 466 0.09 35.28 3.86
CA TYR A 466 -0.78 35.81 4.90
C TYR A 466 -1.60 34.70 5.52
N TYR A 467 -1.56 34.58 6.85
CA TYR A 467 -2.40 33.65 7.60
C TYR A 467 -3.55 34.40 8.26
N ASP A 468 -4.80 34.03 7.94
CA ASP A 468 -6.00 34.68 8.45
C ASP A 468 -6.60 34.03 9.72
N GLY A 469 -5.95 33.00 10.24
CA GLY A 469 -6.45 32.18 11.35
C GLY A 469 -7.13 30.87 10.91
N THR A 470 -7.25 30.62 9.61
CA THR A 470 -7.72 29.33 9.06
C THR A 470 -6.94 28.95 7.80
N TRP A 471 -6.79 29.91 6.88
CA TRP A 471 -6.15 29.75 5.59
C TRP A 471 -4.82 30.50 5.55
N LEU A 472 -3.80 29.84 5.01
CA LEU A 472 -2.58 30.50 4.59
C LEU A 472 -2.65 30.77 3.08
N TRP A 473 -2.64 32.06 2.73
CA TRP A 473 -2.86 32.53 1.38
C TRP A 473 -1.55 32.77 0.61
N GLY A 474 -1.50 32.26 -0.62
CA GLY A 474 -0.50 32.63 -1.62
C GLY A 474 -0.14 31.51 -2.59
N ARG A 475 0.49 31.90 -3.70
CA ARG A 475 1.01 30.99 -4.73
C ARG A 475 2.08 30.07 -4.13
N GLY A 476 1.90 28.77 -4.32
CA GLY A 476 2.74 27.72 -3.75
C GLY A 476 2.34 27.28 -2.35
N SER A 477 1.24 27.81 -1.80
CA SER A 477 0.73 27.36 -0.50
C SER A 477 0.14 25.95 -0.55
N VAL A 478 -0.30 25.49 -1.73
CA VAL A 478 -0.71 24.12 -1.99
C VAL A 478 0.36 23.40 -2.82
N ASP A 479 0.80 24.00 -3.93
CA ASP A 479 1.63 23.34 -4.96
C ASP A 479 2.98 24.04 -5.21
N ASP A 480 4.12 23.50 -4.75
CA ASP A 480 4.27 22.40 -3.78
C ASP A 480 5.23 22.79 -2.64
N LYS A 481 5.26 24.08 -2.29
CA LYS A 481 6.01 24.48 -1.08
C LYS A 481 5.41 23.86 0.17
N SER A 482 4.14 23.46 0.14
CA SER A 482 3.51 22.73 1.22
C SER A 482 4.16 21.36 1.45
N GLY A 483 4.37 20.55 0.41
CA GLY A 483 5.11 19.29 0.51
C GLY A 483 6.53 19.49 1.02
N LEU A 484 7.25 20.45 0.43
CA LEU A 484 8.63 20.79 0.80
C LEU A 484 8.76 21.20 2.27
N VAL A 485 7.97 22.19 2.70
CA VAL A 485 7.99 22.71 4.07
C VAL A 485 7.50 21.63 5.05
N GLY A 486 6.50 20.84 4.67
CA GLY A 486 6.00 19.71 5.46
C GLY A 486 7.08 18.70 5.80
N ILE A 487 7.86 18.27 4.79
CA ILE A 487 9.01 17.37 4.95
C ILE A 487 10.08 18.03 5.85
N MET A 488 10.45 19.28 5.60
CA MET A 488 11.48 19.98 6.38
C MET A 488 11.10 20.14 7.85
N VAL A 489 9.84 20.48 8.15
CA VAL A 489 9.35 20.56 9.54
C VAL A 489 9.36 19.19 10.21
N ALA A 490 8.93 18.12 9.52
CA ALA A 490 8.97 16.77 10.07
C ALA A 490 10.40 16.34 10.44
N LEU A 491 11.37 16.60 9.56
CA LEU A 491 12.80 16.32 9.82
C LEU A 491 13.34 17.14 10.99
N GLU A 492 13.09 18.45 11.01
CA GLU A 492 13.54 19.34 12.09
C GLU A 492 13.03 18.83 13.44
N LYS A 493 11.74 18.47 13.54
CA LYS A 493 11.12 17.96 14.79
C LYS A 493 11.65 16.59 15.22
N LEU A 494 11.92 15.70 14.27
CA LEU A 494 12.54 14.41 14.55
C LEU A 494 13.97 14.59 15.10
N ILE A 495 14.77 15.47 14.48
CA ILE A 495 16.14 15.76 14.91
C ILE A 495 16.16 16.42 16.29
N GLU A 496 15.28 17.40 16.54
CA GLU A 496 15.12 18.06 17.85
C GLU A 496 14.80 17.05 18.96
N SER A 497 14.04 16.01 18.63
CA SER A 497 13.67 14.93 19.56
C SER A 497 14.77 13.88 19.76
N GLY A 498 15.92 14.02 19.09
CA GLY A 498 17.05 13.12 19.20
C GLY A 498 16.92 11.83 18.39
N PHE A 499 15.97 11.76 17.45
CA PHE A 499 15.82 10.61 16.55
C PHE A 499 17.10 10.41 15.73
N LYS A 500 17.48 9.15 15.53
CA LYS A 500 18.59 8.74 14.65
C LYS A 500 18.11 7.54 13.85
N PRO A 501 18.03 7.66 12.52
CA PRO A 501 17.42 6.62 11.73
C PRO A 501 18.32 5.39 11.63
N LYS A 502 17.70 4.22 11.63
CA LYS A 502 18.29 2.97 11.19
C LYS A 502 18.40 2.92 9.66
N ARG A 503 17.36 3.30 8.93
CA ARG A 503 17.29 3.36 7.46
C ARG A 503 17.63 4.76 6.95
N GLY A 504 18.41 4.89 5.88
CA GLY A 504 18.69 6.22 5.33
C GLY A 504 17.43 6.96 4.85
N VAL A 505 17.46 8.29 4.92
CA VAL A 505 16.42 9.16 4.35
C VAL A 505 17.07 10.11 3.35
N LEU A 506 16.58 10.08 2.11
CA LEU A 506 16.94 11.04 1.07
C LEU A 506 15.76 11.99 0.83
N VAL A 507 16.07 13.27 0.62
CA VAL A 507 15.08 14.30 0.34
C VAL A 507 15.55 15.14 -0.83
N GLY A 508 14.76 15.17 -1.92
CA GLY A 508 15.10 15.87 -3.16
C GLY A 508 14.12 16.99 -3.45
N PHE A 509 14.61 18.21 -3.67
CA PHE A 509 13.78 19.35 -4.06
C PHE A 509 14.16 19.89 -5.45
N GLY A 510 13.23 19.73 -6.40
CA GLY A 510 13.30 20.24 -7.78
C GLY A 510 13.23 21.77 -7.85
N ILE A 511 13.39 22.34 -9.05
CA ILE A 511 13.38 23.80 -9.29
C ILE A 511 12.61 24.20 -10.55
N ASP A 512 12.07 23.23 -11.28
CA ASP A 512 11.46 23.45 -12.58
C ASP A 512 10.35 22.43 -12.90
N GLU A 513 9.69 21.86 -11.88
CA GLU A 513 8.60 20.86 -12.05
C GLU A 513 7.48 21.45 -12.91
N GLU A 514 7.09 22.69 -12.59
CA GLU A 514 6.00 23.46 -13.22
C GLU A 514 6.30 23.86 -14.68
N SER A 515 7.40 23.33 -15.23
CA SER A 515 7.77 23.43 -16.64
C SER A 515 8.22 22.07 -17.19
N THR A 516 9.41 21.57 -16.84
CA THR A 516 9.98 20.34 -17.43
C THR A 516 10.71 19.42 -16.46
N GLY A 517 11.12 19.86 -15.28
CA GLY A 517 11.92 19.08 -14.32
C GLY A 517 13.33 18.69 -14.81
N LEU A 518 13.78 19.19 -15.97
CA LEU A 518 15.06 18.82 -16.61
C LEU A 518 16.28 19.42 -15.91
N TYR A 519 16.09 20.50 -15.15
CA TYR A 519 17.15 21.19 -14.43
C TYR A 519 17.20 20.78 -12.95
N GLY A 520 16.08 20.34 -12.36
CA GLY A 520 15.92 19.86 -11.00
C GLY A 520 15.89 18.33 -10.91
N ALA A 521 14.71 17.73 -10.99
CA ALA A 521 14.50 16.30 -10.71
C ALA A 521 15.30 15.36 -11.60
N ASP A 522 15.42 15.61 -12.91
CA ASP A 522 16.28 14.81 -13.80
C ASP A 522 17.72 14.73 -13.28
N ARG A 523 18.24 15.88 -12.81
CA ARG A 523 19.62 16.00 -12.31
C ARG A 523 19.78 15.34 -10.95
N ILE A 524 18.77 15.47 -10.08
CA ILE A 524 18.73 14.80 -8.77
C ILE A 524 18.69 13.29 -8.96
N ALA A 525 17.78 12.79 -9.82
CA ALA A 525 17.66 11.37 -10.14
C ALA A 525 18.97 10.78 -10.67
N LYS A 526 19.61 11.45 -11.65
CA LYS A 526 20.92 11.06 -12.19
C LYS A 526 22.02 11.06 -11.12
N TYR A 527 22.00 12.03 -10.20
CA TYR A 527 22.93 12.04 -9.08
C TYR A 527 22.71 10.84 -8.16
N ILE A 528 21.46 10.54 -7.79
CA ILE A 528 21.14 9.40 -6.92
C ILE A 528 21.50 8.08 -7.61
N GLU A 529 21.12 7.86 -8.88
CA GLU A 529 21.45 6.65 -9.64
C GLU A 529 22.97 6.45 -9.71
N LYS A 530 23.74 7.53 -9.91
CA LYS A 530 25.20 7.48 -9.95
C LYS A 530 25.84 7.10 -8.61
N HIS A 531 25.29 7.54 -7.48
CA HIS A 531 25.92 7.37 -6.16
C HIS A 531 25.36 6.20 -5.35
N PHE A 532 24.10 5.83 -5.57
CA PHE A 532 23.40 4.75 -4.84
C PHE A 532 23.07 3.56 -5.74
N GLY A 533 23.04 3.76 -7.07
CA GLY A 533 22.75 2.71 -8.06
C GLY A 533 21.29 2.68 -8.53
N ARG A 534 20.99 1.76 -9.44
CA ARG A 534 19.62 1.44 -9.86
C ARG A 534 18.91 0.63 -8.80
N ASN A 535 17.60 0.78 -8.66
CA ASN A 535 16.79 0.08 -7.64
C ASN A 535 17.34 0.27 -6.21
N SER A 536 17.93 1.43 -5.91
CA SER A 536 18.59 1.71 -4.65
C SER A 536 17.67 2.30 -3.57
N ILE A 537 16.43 2.65 -3.94
CA ILE A 537 15.46 3.28 -3.05
C ILE A 537 14.37 2.27 -2.69
N SER A 538 13.96 2.18 -1.42
CA SER A 538 12.89 1.26 -1.00
C SER A 538 11.52 1.77 -1.41
N MET A 539 11.25 3.05 -1.19
CA MET A 539 10.05 3.75 -1.64
C MET A 539 10.30 5.24 -1.90
N LEU A 540 9.54 5.80 -2.83
CA LEU A 540 9.51 7.21 -3.17
C LEU A 540 8.10 7.77 -2.92
N VAL A 541 8.01 8.88 -2.20
CA VAL A 541 6.77 9.67 -2.06
C VAL A 541 7.00 11.07 -2.59
N ASP A 542 6.19 11.46 -3.57
CA ASP A 542 6.18 12.77 -4.25
C ASP A 542 4.81 13.43 -4.11
N GLU A 543 4.66 14.65 -4.60
CA GLU A 543 3.37 15.31 -4.73
C GLU A 543 2.34 14.50 -5.54
N GLY A 544 1.07 14.87 -5.42
CA GLY A 544 0.00 14.35 -6.27
C GLY A 544 -1.28 14.07 -5.50
N GLY A 545 -1.78 12.84 -5.59
CA GLY A 545 -3.11 12.47 -5.10
C GLY A 545 -3.36 12.85 -3.64
N GLY A 546 -4.61 13.10 -3.30
CA GLY A 546 -5.02 13.53 -1.96
C GLY A 546 -6.01 12.59 -1.31
N ILE A 547 -6.79 13.16 -0.40
CA ILE A 547 -7.96 12.56 0.20
C ILE A 547 -9.20 13.16 -0.47
N ASP A 548 -10.04 12.31 -1.01
CA ASP A 548 -11.29 12.68 -1.65
C ASP A 548 -12.47 12.12 -0.84
N GLU A 549 -13.68 12.57 -1.13
CA GLU A 549 -14.93 12.05 -0.56
C GLU A 549 -15.81 11.46 -1.66
N ILE A 550 -16.00 10.13 -1.63
CA ILE A 550 -16.90 9.45 -2.56
C ILE A 550 -18.17 9.08 -1.81
N GLU A 551 -19.26 9.80 -2.11
CA GLU A 551 -20.60 9.57 -1.56
C GLU A 551 -20.60 9.51 -0.01
N GLY A 552 -19.90 10.44 0.64
CA GLY A 552 -19.82 10.54 2.10
C GLY A 552 -18.74 9.66 2.75
N VAL A 553 -17.94 8.94 1.97
CA VAL A 553 -16.87 8.07 2.47
C VAL A 553 -15.50 8.67 2.11
N PRO A 554 -14.65 9.00 3.09
CA PRO A 554 -13.31 9.51 2.82
C PRO A 554 -12.44 8.39 2.24
N ILE A 555 -11.75 8.71 1.14
CA ILE A 555 -10.85 7.81 0.45
C ILE A 555 -9.54 8.52 0.12
N ALA A 556 -8.42 7.96 0.57
CA ALA A 556 -7.09 8.37 0.16
C ALA A 556 -6.74 7.71 -1.16
N LEU A 557 -6.19 8.50 -2.08
CA LEU A 557 -5.92 8.14 -3.46
C LEU A 557 -4.43 8.30 -3.81
N PRO A 558 -3.50 7.58 -3.14
CA PRO A 558 -2.10 7.58 -3.55
C PRO A 558 -1.98 7.09 -4.99
N ALA A 559 -1.47 7.94 -5.89
CA ALA A 559 -1.39 7.57 -7.28
C ALA A 559 -0.16 6.68 -7.54
N VAL A 560 -0.42 5.55 -8.19
CA VAL A 560 0.57 4.48 -8.43
C VAL A 560 0.97 4.38 -9.89
N GLY A 561 0.47 5.28 -10.74
CA GLY A 561 0.81 5.35 -12.15
C GLY A 561 0.34 6.68 -12.74
N GLU A 562 0.77 6.93 -13.98
CA GLU A 562 0.46 8.13 -14.75
C GLU A 562 0.29 7.76 -16.23
N LYS A 563 -0.44 8.59 -16.94
CA LYS A 563 -0.57 8.50 -18.39
C LYS A 563 0.76 8.84 -19.09
N GLY A 564 0.95 8.33 -20.29
CA GLY A 564 2.05 8.78 -21.15
C GLY A 564 1.74 10.12 -21.80
N TYR A 565 2.69 10.68 -22.54
CA TYR A 565 2.57 11.99 -23.16
C TYR A 565 3.21 12.01 -24.56
N LEU A 566 2.59 12.74 -25.49
CA LEU A 566 3.21 13.10 -26.77
C LEU A 566 2.50 14.31 -27.38
N ASP A 567 3.26 15.36 -27.66
CA ASP A 567 2.85 16.42 -28.57
C ASP A 567 3.24 16.04 -30.01
N VAL A 568 2.24 15.86 -30.87
CA VAL A 568 2.47 15.56 -32.29
C VAL A 568 2.48 16.86 -33.08
N SER A 569 3.59 17.16 -33.74
CA SER A 569 3.65 18.22 -34.76
C SER A 569 3.16 17.69 -36.10
N ILE A 570 2.24 18.42 -36.71
CA ILE A 570 1.74 18.18 -38.07
C ILE A 570 2.16 19.37 -38.92
N GLU A 571 3.04 19.15 -39.89
CA GLU A 571 3.48 20.18 -40.83
C GLU A 571 3.03 19.82 -42.25
N VAL A 572 2.35 20.75 -42.91
CA VAL A 572 1.91 20.62 -44.31
C VAL A 572 2.66 21.65 -45.14
N ALA A 573 3.42 21.17 -46.13
CA ALA A 573 4.16 22.00 -47.06
C ALA A 573 3.63 21.79 -48.48
N THR A 574 3.27 22.87 -49.16
CA THR A 574 2.85 22.87 -50.58
C THR A 574 3.48 24.07 -51.31
N PRO A 575 3.36 24.18 -52.66
CA PRO A 575 3.93 25.30 -53.41
C PRO A 575 3.39 26.70 -53.09
N GLY A 576 2.29 26.84 -52.32
CA GLY A 576 1.65 28.13 -52.06
C GLY A 576 1.01 28.74 -53.33
N GLY A 577 0.86 30.08 -53.37
CA GLY A 577 0.37 30.77 -54.57
C GLY A 577 -0.44 32.06 -54.33
N HIS A 578 -1.03 32.60 -55.40
CA HIS A 578 -1.83 33.83 -55.35
C HIS A 578 -3.30 33.52 -55.08
N SER A 579 -3.92 34.16 -54.07
CA SER A 579 -5.28 33.83 -53.62
C SER A 579 -6.38 34.10 -54.66
N SER A 580 -6.12 34.85 -55.73
CA SER A 580 -7.10 35.11 -56.80
C SER A 580 -7.26 33.96 -57.80
N VAL A 581 -6.31 33.00 -57.81
CA VAL A 581 -6.36 31.80 -58.63
C VAL A 581 -5.96 30.61 -57.75
N PRO A 582 -6.80 30.25 -56.76
CA PRO A 582 -6.43 29.22 -55.81
C PRO A 582 -6.47 27.82 -56.46
N PRO A 583 -5.62 26.87 -56.03
CA PRO A 583 -5.80 25.46 -56.33
C PRO A 583 -7.07 24.91 -55.65
N ALA A 584 -7.45 23.67 -55.98
CA ALA A 584 -8.63 23.02 -55.38
C ALA A 584 -8.57 22.94 -53.84
N HIS A 585 -7.37 22.75 -53.28
CA HIS A 585 -7.13 22.74 -51.85
C HIS A 585 -5.92 23.61 -51.51
N THR A 586 -6.04 24.44 -50.48
CA THR A 586 -4.96 25.30 -49.97
C THR A 586 -4.21 24.60 -48.84
N THR A 587 -2.97 25.02 -48.53
CA THR A 587 -2.17 24.45 -47.43
C THR A 587 -2.90 24.48 -46.08
N ILE A 588 -3.51 25.62 -45.73
CA ILE A 588 -4.31 25.74 -44.51
C ILE A 588 -5.57 24.85 -44.59
N GLY A 589 -6.21 24.76 -45.76
CA GLY A 589 -7.36 23.88 -45.95
C GLY A 589 -7.02 22.41 -45.77
N MET A 590 -5.88 21.95 -46.29
CA MET A 590 -5.38 20.59 -46.08
C MET A 590 -5.05 20.33 -44.61
N LEU A 591 -4.33 21.25 -43.94
CA LEU A 591 -4.07 21.15 -42.50
C LEU A 591 -5.38 21.07 -41.70
N ALA A 592 -6.36 21.93 -42.03
CA ALA A 592 -7.67 21.92 -41.40
C ALA A 592 -8.36 20.55 -41.54
N SER A 593 -8.31 19.93 -42.73
CA SER A 593 -8.84 18.58 -42.94
C SER A 593 -8.12 17.51 -42.11
N LEU A 594 -6.80 17.59 -41.96
CA LEU A 594 -6.03 16.66 -41.14
C LEU A 594 -6.41 16.78 -39.64
N ILE A 595 -6.46 18.00 -39.10
CA ILE A 595 -6.82 18.20 -37.69
C ILE A 595 -8.30 17.88 -37.42
N THR A 596 -9.21 18.19 -38.35
CA THR A 596 -10.62 17.76 -38.27
C THR A 596 -10.72 16.24 -38.29
N LYS A 597 -9.88 15.54 -39.05
CA LYS A 597 -9.84 14.07 -39.05
C LYS A 597 -9.42 13.52 -37.70
N ILE A 598 -8.44 14.15 -37.04
CA ILE A 598 -8.03 13.78 -35.68
C ILE A 598 -9.22 13.98 -34.73
N GLU A 599 -9.81 15.17 -34.64
CA GLU A 599 -10.92 15.45 -33.70
C GLU A 599 -12.13 14.53 -33.91
N SER A 600 -12.50 14.26 -35.17
CA SER A 600 -13.64 13.40 -35.52
C SER A 600 -13.38 11.90 -35.30
N THR A 601 -12.16 11.51 -34.92
CA THR A 601 -11.80 10.10 -34.64
C THR A 601 -11.12 9.95 -33.27
N PRO A 602 -11.82 10.22 -32.15
CA PRO A 602 -11.26 10.03 -30.81
C PRO A 602 -10.90 8.56 -30.54
N PHE A 603 -9.91 8.35 -29.68
CA PHE A 603 -9.56 7.00 -29.22
C PHE A 603 -10.67 6.45 -28.33
N ALA A 604 -11.01 5.17 -28.52
CA ALA A 604 -12.00 4.50 -27.68
C ALA A 604 -11.44 4.28 -26.26
N PRO A 605 -12.14 4.72 -25.21
CA PRO A 605 -11.75 4.42 -23.84
C PRO A 605 -12.00 2.92 -23.54
N ALA A 606 -11.21 2.36 -22.63
CA ALA A 606 -11.39 0.98 -22.17
C ALA A 606 -10.83 0.81 -20.75
N LEU A 607 -11.44 -0.06 -19.96
CA LEU A 607 -11.03 -0.36 -18.60
C LEU A 607 -10.16 -1.62 -18.57
N ALA A 608 -8.85 -1.44 -18.67
CA ALA A 608 -7.91 -2.54 -18.46
C ALA A 608 -7.95 -3.03 -17.00
N ARG A 609 -7.96 -4.36 -16.78
CA ARG A 609 -7.90 -4.94 -15.42
C ARG A 609 -6.60 -4.67 -14.68
N THR A 610 -5.55 -4.28 -15.41
CA THR A 610 -4.26 -3.82 -14.87
C THR A 610 -4.27 -2.34 -14.47
N SER A 611 -5.31 -1.59 -14.81
CA SER A 611 -5.42 -0.17 -14.49
C SER A 611 -5.60 0.05 -12.97
N PRO A 612 -4.93 1.05 -12.37
CA PRO A 612 -5.19 1.46 -10.99
C PRO A 612 -6.68 1.80 -10.75
N ILE A 613 -7.34 2.39 -11.76
CA ILE A 613 -8.78 2.72 -11.69
C ILE A 613 -9.64 1.47 -11.52
N TYR A 614 -9.27 0.33 -12.10
CA TYR A 614 -10.00 -0.92 -11.90
C TYR A 614 -9.92 -1.38 -10.43
N SER A 615 -8.75 -1.24 -9.80
CA SER A 615 -8.58 -1.54 -8.37
C SER A 615 -9.35 -0.56 -7.47
N LEU A 616 -9.41 0.72 -7.84
CA LEU A 616 -10.28 1.70 -7.18
C LEU A 616 -11.74 1.31 -7.25
N LEU A 617 -12.24 0.91 -8.42
CA LEU A 617 -13.63 0.47 -8.56
C LEU A 617 -13.94 -0.78 -7.73
N GLN A 618 -13.00 -1.75 -7.66
CA GLN A 618 -13.13 -2.91 -6.80
C GLN A 618 -13.24 -2.50 -5.32
N CYS A 619 -12.39 -1.58 -4.89
CA CYS A 619 -12.38 -1.07 -3.52
C CYS A 619 -13.68 -0.34 -3.19
N SER A 620 -14.10 0.58 -4.04
CA SER A 620 -15.36 1.32 -3.90
C SER A 620 -16.57 0.39 -3.85
N ALA A 621 -16.64 -0.60 -4.76
CA ALA A 621 -17.73 -1.57 -4.78
C ALA A 621 -17.81 -2.44 -3.50
N ALA A 622 -16.67 -2.70 -2.85
CA ALA A 622 -16.60 -3.51 -1.63
C ALA A 622 -16.91 -2.71 -0.36
N HIS A 623 -16.59 -1.41 -0.33
CA HIS A 623 -16.55 -0.63 0.91
C HIS A 623 -17.49 0.58 0.95
N ILE A 624 -18.04 1.03 -0.18
CA ILE A 624 -18.90 2.21 -0.27
C ILE A 624 -20.34 1.77 -0.54
N PRO A 625 -21.24 1.77 0.48
CA PRO A 625 -22.59 1.23 0.34
C PRO A 625 -23.50 2.00 -0.63
N SER A 626 -23.17 3.27 -0.90
CA SER A 626 -23.91 4.19 -1.76
C SER A 626 -23.60 4.02 -3.25
N ILE A 627 -22.59 3.21 -3.62
CA ILE A 627 -22.37 2.85 -5.02
C ILE A 627 -23.58 2.06 -5.53
N PRO A 628 -24.09 2.35 -6.75
CA PRO A 628 -25.24 1.62 -7.31
C PRO A 628 -25.04 0.10 -7.24
N PRO A 629 -25.97 -0.69 -6.66
CA PRO A 629 -25.81 -2.13 -6.51
C PRO A 629 -25.58 -2.88 -7.83
N SER A 630 -26.16 -2.36 -8.92
CA SER A 630 -25.94 -2.84 -10.29
C SER A 630 -24.47 -2.72 -10.70
N LEU A 631 -23.84 -1.58 -10.42
CA LEU A 631 -22.43 -1.33 -10.67
C LEU A 631 -21.55 -2.19 -9.76
N SER A 632 -21.77 -2.17 -8.45
CA SER A 632 -20.98 -2.99 -7.50
C SER A 632 -21.00 -4.47 -7.88
N SER A 633 -22.18 -4.99 -8.24
CA SER A 633 -22.32 -6.37 -8.68
C SER A 633 -21.57 -6.64 -9.99
N SER A 634 -21.61 -5.71 -10.96
CA SER A 634 -20.90 -5.87 -12.24
C SER A 634 -19.38 -5.80 -12.06
N VAL A 635 -18.89 -4.90 -11.20
CA VAL A 635 -17.47 -4.82 -10.81
C VAL A 635 -17.02 -6.15 -10.20
N LEU A 636 -17.76 -6.69 -9.22
CA LEU A 636 -17.41 -7.97 -8.59
C LEU A 636 -17.45 -9.15 -9.57
N ARG A 637 -18.42 -9.20 -10.50
CA ARG A 637 -18.47 -10.22 -11.55
C ARG A 637 -17.37 -10.10 -12.60
N SER A 638 -16.84 -8.89 -12.82
CA SER A 638 -15.76 -8.66 -13.80
C SER A 638 -14.41 -9.24 -13.36
N ILE A 639 -14.28 -9.63 -12.08
CA ILE A 639 -13.07 -10.24 -11.52
C ILE A 639 -12.91 -11.66 -12.06
N CYS A 640 -11.89 -11.89 -12.87
CA CYS A 640 -11.58 -13.21 -13.41
C CYS A 640 -10.81 -14.06 -12.39
N PRO A 641 -11.21 -15.32 -12.12
CA PRO A 641 -10.38 -16.22 -11.33
C PRO A 641 -9.08 -16.57 -12.07
N PRO A 642 -7.94 -16.73 -11.37
CA PRO A 642 -6.72 -17.22 -11.98
C PRO A 642 -6.94 -18.58 -12.65
N GLY A 643 -6.51 -18.75 -13.90
CA GLY A 643 -6.72 -19.99 -14.66
C GLY A 643 -8.16 -20.21 -15.13
N ALA A 644 -8.97 -19.15 -15.23
CA ALA A 644 -10.34 -19.20 -15.75
C ALA A 644 -10.42 -19.95 -17.11
N SER A 645 -11.43 -20.81 -17.24
CA SER A 645 -11.80 -21.39 -18.55
C SER A 645 -12.26 -20.29 -19.51
N GLU A 646 -12.23 -20.56 -20.82
CA GLU A 646 -12.68 -19.64 -21.87
C GLU A 646 -14.11 -19.10 -21.61
N SER A 647 -15.01 -19.98 -21.17
CA SER A 647 -16.38 -19.59 -20.80
C SER A 647 -16.48 -18.67 -19.58
N GLN A 648 -15.54 -18.78 -18.64
CA GLN A 648 -15.50 -17.92 -17.45
C GLN A 648 -14.89 -16.56 -17.81
N LEU A 649 -13.83 -16.56 -18.63
CA LEU A 649 -13.25 -15.33 -19.18
C LEU A 649 -14.30 -14.52 -19.92
N GLN A 650 -15.07 -15.15 -20.82
CA GLN A 650 -16.15 -14.50 -21.54
C GLN A 650 -17.16 -13.82 -20.62
N LYS A 651 -17.63 -14.51 -19.56
CA LYS A 651 -18.58 -13.93 -18.61
C LYS A 651 -18.01 -12.75 -17.83
N CYS A 652 -16.74 -12.84 -17.43
CA CYS A 652 -16.09 -11.74 -16.73
C CYS A 652 -15.81 -10.56 -17.67
N ASP A 653 -15.56 -10.78 -18.95
CA ASP A 653 -15.40 -9.74 -19.98
C ASP A 653 -16.73 -9.06 -20.30
N GLU A 654 -17.81 -9.83 -20.40
CA GLU A 654 -19.17 -9.29 -20.51
C GLU A 654 -19.50 -8.37 -19.32
N ALA A 655 -19.20 -8.81 -18.09
CA ALA A 655 -19.37 -7.97 -16.89
C ALA A 655 -18.44 -6.75 -16.89
N LEU A 656 -17.22 -6.85 -17.43
CA LEU A 656 -16.32 -5.70 -17.57
C LEU A 656 -16.90 -4.64 -18.53
N HIS A 657 -17.52 -5.07 -19.64
CA HIS A 657 -18.22 -4.15 -20.54
C HIS A 657 -19.45 -3.50 -19.92
N GLU A 658 -20.13 -4.17 -18.97
CA GLU A 658 -21.18 -3.54 -18.17
C GLU A 658 -20.61 -2.40 -17.29
N VAL A 659 -19.44 -2.62 -16.68
CA VAL A 659 -18.74 -1.60 -15.90
C VAL A 659 -18.31 -0.43 -16.80
N GLU A 660 -17.76 -0.71 -17.98
CA GLU A 660 -17.37 0.34 -18.94
C GLU A 660 -18.56 1.21 -19.35
N ARG A 661 -19.71 0.63 -19.68
CA ARG A 661 -20.93 1.40 -19.97
C ARG A 661 -21.34 2.28 -18.79
N ALA A 662 -21.32 1.74 -17.57
CA ALA A 662 -21.64 2.52 -16.37
C ALA A 662 -20.67 3.68 -16.12
N LEU A 663 -19.40 3.58 -16.52
CA LEU A 663 -18.44 4.67 -16.40
C LEU A 663 -18.58 5.70 -17.53
N PHE A 664 -18.82 5.23 -18.76
CA PHE A 664 -18.69 6.04 -19.96
C PHE A 664 -20.00 6.66 -20.46
N GLU A 665 -21.16 6.17 -20.01
CA GLU A 665 -22.47 6.69 -20.41
C GLU A 665 -22.97 7.70 -19.37
N ALA A 666 -23.42 8.87 -19.84
CA ALA A 666 -23.89 9.95 -18.98
C ALA A 666 -25.18 9.59 -18.23
N ASP A 667 -26.07 8.83 -18.86
CA ASP A 667 -27.37 8.39 -18.34
C ASP A 667 -27.28 7.18 -17.39
N SER A 668 -26.08 6.65 -17.15
CA SER A 668 -25.86 5.61 -16.13
C SER A 668 -26.20 6.09 -14.71
N ASP A 669 -26.57 5.15 -13.84
CA ASP A 669 -26.86 5.42 -12.43
C ASP A 669 -25.67 6.07 -11.69
N LEU A 670 -24.45 5.74 -12.09
CA LEU A 670 -23.22 6.30 -11.52
C LEU A 670 -23.06 7.78 -11.87
N ASN A 671 -23.25 8.13 -13.15
CA ASN A 671 -23.03 9.49 -13.64
C ASN A 671 -24.25 10.40 -13.41
N ARG A 672 -25.45 9.86 -13.13
CA ARG A 672 -26.68 10.59 -12.80
C ARG A 672 -27.05 11.66 -13.84
N GLY A 673 -26.85 11.36 -15.12
CA GLY A 673 -27.08 12.29 -16.24
C GLY A 673 -25.93 13.27 -16.50
N SER A 674 -24.81 13.20 -15.75
CA SER A 674 -23.68 14.11 -15.91
C SER A 674 -22.71 13.64 -17.00
N GLU A 675 -22.77 14.31 -18.14
CA GLU A 675 -21.81 14.13 -19.24
C GLU A 675 -20.39 14.56 -18.86
N GLU A 676 -20.25 15.50 -17.91
CA GLU A 676 -18.95 15.89 -17.38
C GLU A 676 -18.27 14.74 -16.63
N LYS A 677 -18.98 14.06 -15.72
CA LYS A 677 -18.45 12.88 -15.01
C LYS A 677 -18.08 11.76 -15.96
N ALA A 678 -18.97 11.46 -16.90
CA ALA A 678 -18.72 10.44 -17.92
C ALA A 678 -17.48 10.79 -18.77
N ARG A 679 -17.32 12.06 -19.16
CA ARG A 679 -16.14 12.54 -19.89
C ARG A 679 -14.88 12.40 -19.05
N THR A 680 -14.90 12.69 -17.75
CA THR A 680 -13.75 12.51 -16.86
C THR A 680 -13.27 11.05 -16.85
N TYR A 681 -14.18 10.09 -16.73
CA TYR A 681 -13.81 8.66 -16.82
C TYR A 681 -13.24 8.29 -18.18
N ARG A 682 -13.85 8.75 -19.29
CA ARG A 682 -13.33 8.49 -20.64
C ARG A 682 -11.96 9.10 -20.86
N SER A 683 -11.69 10.28 -20.30
CA SER A 683 -10.37 10.93 -20.37
C SER A 683 -9.31 10.20 -19.55
N LEU A 684 -9.65 9.69 -18.37
CA LEU A 684 -8.73 8.90 -17.54
C LEU A 684 -8.42 7.53 -18.17
N LEU A 685 -9.43 6.88 -18.75
CA LEU A 685 -9.37 5.53 -19.32
C LEU A 685 -9.24 5.49 -20.85
N GLY A 686 -8.85 6.60 -21.47
CA GLY A 686 -8.69 6.73 -22.92
C GLY A 686 -7.47 7.58 -23.27
N THR A 687 -6.92 7.41 -24.47
CA THR A 687 -5.93 8.37 -24.97
C THR A 687 -6.66 9.65 -25.36
N THR A 688 -6.33 10.77 -24.72
CA THR A 688 -6.91 12.07 -25.08
C THR A 688 -6.14 12.70 -26.22
N GLN A 689 -6.80 13.59 -26.95
CA GLN A 689 -6.20 14.34 -28.06
C GLN A 689 -6.79 15.77 -28.05
N ALA A 690 -5.95 16.79 -28.17
CA ALA A 690 -6.36 18.20 -28.18
C ALA A 690 -5.48 18.99 -29.16
N ILE A 691 -6.06 19.84 -30.00
CA ILE A 691 -5.30 20.73 -30.89
C ILE A 691 -5.09 22.07 -30.19
N ASP A 692 -3.85 22.33 -29.77
CA ASP A 692 -3.56 23.45 -28.90
C ASP A 692 -2.92 24.62 -29.66
N MET A 693 -2.20 24.35 -30.75
CA MET A 693 -1.50 25.39 -31.53
C MET A 693 -1.73 25.20 -33.03
N ILE A 694 -2.00 26.30 -33.74
CA ILE A 694 -2.09 26.33 -35.21
C ILE A 694 -1.31 27.55 -35.72
N LYS A 695 -0.50 27.36 -36.77
CA LYS A 695 0.26 28.42 -37.45
C LYS A 695 0.13 28.31 -38.96
N GLY A 696 -0.03 29.42 -39.66
CA GLY A 696 -0.04 29.47 -41.13
C GLY A 696 -0.44 30.83 -41.69
N GLY A 697 0.15 31.21 -42.82
CA GLY A 697 -0.12 32.49 -43.48
C GLY A 697 0.62 33.68 -42.86
N VAL A 698 1.00 34.64 -43.72
CA VAL A 698 1.63 35.91 -43.32
C VAL A 698 0.82 37.12 -43.78
N LYS A 699 0.06 36.98 -44.87
CA LYS A 699 -0.70 38.06 -45.50
C LYS A 699 -1.97 37.52 -46.15
N ALA A 700 -3.07 38.27 -46.09
CA ALA A 700 -4.40 37.83 -46.51
C ALA A 700 -4.55 37.42 -48.00
N ASN A 701 -3.69 37.90 -48.90
CA ASN A 701 -3.79 37.64 -50.35
C ASN A 701 -2.68 36.72 -50.90
N ALA A 702 -1.95 36.04 -50.03
CA ALA A 702 -0.95 35.04 -50.39
C ALA A 702 -1.30 33.70 -49.73
N LEU A 703 -1.36 32.63 -50.52
CA LEU A 703 -1.56 31.28 -50.02
C LEU A 703 -0.23 30.80 -49.44
N PRO A 704 -0.18 30.39 -48.17
CA PRO A 704 1.07 29.99 -47.53
C PRO A 704 1.60 28.69 -48.10
N GLU A 705 2.92 28.61 -48.21
CA GLU A 705 3.65 27.39 -48.54
C GLU A 705 3.67 26.40 -47.37
N LEU A 706 3.55 26.91 -46.14
CA LEU A 706 3.63 26.13 -44.91
C LEU A 706 2.48 26.44 -43.96
N ALA A 707 1.89 25.38 -43.39
CA ALA A 707 1.01 25.47 -42.24
C ALA A 707 1.30 24.32 -41.27
N SER A 708 1.18 24.57 -39.97
CA SER A 708 1.46 23.55 -38.95
C SER A 708 0.48 23.58 -37.79
N ALA A 709 0.32 22.45 -37.11
CA ALA A 709 -0.40 22.34 -35.85
C ALA A 709 0.36 21.49 -34.83
N ILE A 710 0.12 21.73 -33.53
CA ILE A 710 0.55 20.86 -32.43
C ILE A 710 -0.69 20.22 -31.82
N VAL A 711 -0.65 18.89 -31.67
CA VAL A 711 -1.73 18.10 -31.09
C VAL A 711 -1.21 17.37 -29.86
N ASN A 712 -1.73 17.74 -28.69
CA ASN A 712 -1.41 17.13 -27.42
C ASN A 712 -2.11 15.79 -27.24
N HIS A 713 -1.39 14.81 -26.69
CA HIS A 713 -1.95 13.53 -26.32
C HIS A 713 -1.52 13.09 -24.93
N ARG A 714 -2.49 12.67 -24.10
CA ARG A 714 -2.24 11.90 -22.88
C ARG A 714 -2.54 10.44 -23.14
N ILE A 715 -1.51 9.60 -23.18
CA ILE A 715 -1.55 8.20 -23.61
C ILE A 715 -2.09 7.33 -22.46
N ARG A 716 -3.06 6.45 -22.76
CA ARG A 716 -3.59 5.50 -21.77
C ARG A 716 -2.49 4.54 -21.26
N THR A 717 -2.62 4.08 -20.01
CA THR A 717 -1.59 3.35 -19.27
C THR A 717 -1.22 1.95 -19.80
N ASP A 718 -2.06 1.35 -20.62
CA ASP A 718 -1.85 0.04 -21.27
C ASP A 718 -1.46 0.18 -22.76
N SER A 719 -1.12 1.38 -23.21
CA SER A 719 -0.64 1.69 -24.56
C SER A 719 0.84 2.12 -24.53
N SER A 720 1.35 2.65 -25.63
CA SER A 720 2.71 3.17 -25.73
C SER A 720 2.79 4.39 -26.66
N VAL A 721 3.90 5.12 -26.60
CA VAL A 721 4.23 6.19 -27.55
C VAL A 721 4.20 5.65 -28.98
N SER A 722 4.84 4.49 -29.22
CA SER A 722 4.85 3.86 -30.55
C SER A 722 3.45 3.54 -31.06
N SER A 723 2.59 2.97 -30.22
CA SER A 723 1.20 2.66 -30.59
C SER A 723 0.40 3.91 -30.97
N LEU A 724 0.63 5.04 -30.28
CA LEU A 724 0.02 6.31 -30.62
C LEU A 724 0.53 6.85 -31.97
N GLN A 725 1.85 6.82 -32.20
CA GLN A 725 2.47 7.25 -33.45
C GLN A 725 1.91 6.48 -34.65
N ASP A 726 1.79 5.16 -34.53
CA ASP A 726 1.20 4.30 -35.56
C ASP A 726 -0.27 4.65 -35.81
N ALA A 727 -1.05 4.87 -34.74
CA ALA A 727 -2.47 5.21 -34.84
C ALA A 727 -2.70 6.57 -35.54
N ILE A 728 -1.93 7.61 -35.21
CA ILE A 728 -2.05 8.92 -35.87
C ILE A 728 -1.61 8.82 -37.33
N THR A 729 -0.53 8.11 -37.61
CA THR A 729 -0.06 7.86 -38.98
C THR A 729 -1.15 7.18 -39.81
N ALA A 730 -1.76 6.11 -39.28
CA ALA A 730 -2.85 5.40 -39.95
C ALA A 730 -4.10 6.27 -40.18
N LYS A 731 -4.44 7.16 -39.24
CA LYS A 731 -5.58 8.10 -39.38
C LYS A 731 -5.38 9.09 -40.53
N LEU A 732 -4.16 9.59 -40.73
CA LEU A 732 -3.85 10.64 -41.70
C LEU A 732 -3.40 10.12 -43.06
N PHE A 733 -2.95 8.86 -43.14
CA PHE A 733 -2.51 8.22 -44.39
C PHE A 733 -3.52 8.32 -45.55
N PRO A 734 -4.84 8.13 -45.37
CA PRO A 734 -5.81 8.28 -46.46
C PRO A 734 -5.86 9.70 -47.04
N LEU A 735 -5.77 10.72 -46.19
CA LEU A 735 -5.80 12.13 -46.61
C LEU A 735 -4.50 12.53 -47.32
N ALA A 736 -3.36 11.98 -46.89
CA ALA A 736 -2.09 12.17 -47.62
C ALA A 736 -2.19 11.67 -49.07
N ASN A 737 -2.79 10.49 -49.27
CA ASN A 737 -3.03 9.95 -50.61
C ASN A 737 -4.05 10.77 -51.41
N GLU A 738 -5.16 11.16 -50.78
CA GLU A 738 -6.21 11.98 -51.42
C GLU A 738 -5.65 13.30 -51.96
N TYR A 739 -4.80 13.98 -51.19
CA TYR A 739 -4.17 15.22 -51.60
C TYR A 739 -2.89 15.05 -52.44
N ASN A 740 -2.50 13.81 -52.78
CA ASN A 740 -1.27 13.52 -53.51
C ASN A 740 -0.03 14.13 -52.82
N LEU A 741 0.04 14.04 -51.49
CA LEU A 741 1.15 14.52 -50.66
C LEU A 741 2.07 13.36 -50.27
N THR A 742 3.36 13.65 -50.13
CA THR A 742 4.35 12.72 -49.56
C THR A 742 4.26 12.76 -48.03
N LEU A 743 3.90 11.65 -47.38
CA LEU A 743 3.81 11.53 -45.92
C LEU A 743 5.12 10.97 -45.35
N THR A 744 5.72 11.72 -44.45
CA THR A 744 6.79 11.28 -43.55
C THR A 744 6.26 11.32 -42.13
N ALA A 745 6.40 10.22 -41.38
CA ALA A 745 5.84 10.12 -40.04
C ALA A 745 6.85 9.53 -39.06
N PHE A 746 7.28 10.35 -38.10
CA PHE A 746 8.21 9.97 -37.03
C PHE A 746 9.51 9.38 -37.62
N SER A 747 9.80 8.10 -37.36
CA SER A 747 10.97 7.38 -37.87
C SER A 747 10.77 6.75 -39.26
N HIS A 748 9.59 6.91 -39.87
CA HIS A 748 9.25 6.31 -41.15
C HIS A 748 9.17 7.36 -42.27
N ASP A 749 10.03 7.20 -43.27
CA ASP A 749 10.11 8.08 -44.44
C ASP A 749 9.23 7.59 -45.61
N ASN A 750 8.65 8.55 -46.34
CA ASN A 750 7.98 8.32 -47.63
C ASN A 750 6.92 7.21 -47.61
N LEU A 751 6.07 7.20 -46.58
CA LEU A 751 4.95 6.27 -46.46
C LEU A 751 3.96 6.40 -47.64
N THR A 752 3.84 7.61 -48.19
CA THR A 752 3.25 7.88 -49.50
C THR A 752 4.26 8.65 -50.35
N VAL A 753 4.15 8.58 -51.67
CA VAL A 753 4.96 9.39 -52.59
C VAL A 753 4.01 10.17 -53.50
N GLY A 754 3.96 11.48 -53.29
CA GLY A 754 3.03 12.38 -53.98
C GLY A 754 3.70 13.65 -54.50
N GLY A 755 3.16 14.22 -55.57
CA GLY A 755 3.71 15.39 -56.27
C GLY A 755 3.18 16.75 -55.81
N GLY A 756 2.18 16.77 -54.91
CA GLY A 756 1.47 17.99 -54.48
C GLY A 756 2.13 18.74 -53.31
N GLY A 757 3.15 18.16 -52.69
CA GLY A 757 3.75 18.67 -51.45
C GLY A 757 4.07 17.54 -50.47
N SER A 758 4.17 17.86 -49.18
CA SER A 758 4.47 16.90 -48.12
C SER A 758 3.69 17.15 -46.82
N ILE A 759 3.46 16.07 -46.08
CA ILE A 759 3.05 16.08 -44.67
C ILE A 759 4.21 15.51 -43.87
N LYS A 760 4.61 16.19 -42.80
CA LYS A 760 5.56 15.68 -41.81
C LYS A 760 4.88 15.57 -40.46
N LEU A 761 4.90 14.37 -39.88
CA LEU A 761 4.52 14.11 -38.50
C LEU A 761 5.79 13.90 -37.68
N SER A 762 5.94 14.59 -36.56
CA SER A 762 7.09 14.40 -35.65
C SER A 762 6.70 14.62 -34.19
N ASP A 763 7.54 14.13 -33.29
CA ASP A 763 7.50 14.52 -31.88
C ASP A 763 7.85 16.01 -31.77
N ALA A 764 6.94 16.80 -31.23
CA ALA A 764 7.19 18.20 -30.95
C ALA A 764 7.96 18.32 -29.64
N PHE A 765 9.03 19.12 -29.65
CA PHE A 765 9.80 19.45 -28.44
C PHE A 765 10.49 18.26 -27.75
N ASP A 766 10.66 17.12 -28.45
CA ASP A 766 11.16 15.87 -27.88
C ASP A 766 10.35 15.44 -26.63
N SER A 767 9.01 15.54 -26.75
CA SER A 767 8.05 15.40 -25.66
C SER A 767 7.66 13.96 -25.32
N ALA A 768 8.03 12.99 -26.16
CA ALA A 768 7.62 11.59 -25.99
C ALA A 768 7.93 11.04 -24.60
N LEU A 769 6.88 10.58 -23.92
CA LEU A 769 6.95 9.95 -22.60
C LEU A 769 6.05 8.71 -22.57
N GLU A 770 6.63 7.55 -22.27
CA GLU A 770 5.86 6.34 -22.06
C GLU A 770 4.97 6.46 -20.81
N PRO A 771 3.82 5.76 -20.75
CA PRO A 771 3.06 5.67 -19.52
C PRO A 771 3.91 5.15 -18.36
N ALA A 772 3.70 5.69 -17.16
CA ALA A 772 4.53 5.33 -16.01
C ALA A 772 4.34 3.85 -15.64
N PRO A 773 5.42 3.14 -15.24
CA PRO A 773 5.29 1.83 -14.62
C PRO A 773 4.36 1.92 -13.40
N VAL A 774 3.47 0.93 -13.25
CA VAL A 774 2.52 0.90 -12.14
C VAL A 774 3.19 0.33 -10.89
N SER A 775 3.17 1.09 -9.79
CA SER A 775 3.71 0.65 -8.51
C SER A 775 2.96 -0.58 -7.97
N PRO A 776 3.65 -1.56 -7.38
CA PRO A 776 3.00 -2.75 -6.83
C PRO A 776 2.00 -2.41 -5.72
N THR A 777 0.77 -2.90 -5.85
CA THR A 777 -0.34 -2.66 -4.90
C THR A 777 -0.97 -3.93 -4.35
N LYS A 778 -0.58 -5.09 -4.90
CA LYS A 778 -1.03 -6.43 -4.51
C LYS A 778 0.18 -7.37 -4.48
N GLY A 779 0.08 -8.46 -3.71
CA GLY A 779 1.14 -9.47 -3.63
C GLY A 779 2.32 -9.09 -2.72
N PRO A 780 3.38 -9.92 -2.72
CA PRO A 780 4.57 -9.70 -1.89
C PRO A 780 5.24 -8.35 -2.15
N GLU A 781 5.29 -7.90 -3.41
CA GLU A 781 5.98 -6.69 -3.84
C GLU A 781 5.31 -5.39 -3.35
N ALA A 782 4.06 -5.47 -2.88
CA ALA A 782 3.28 -4.32 -2.42
C ALA A 782 3.57 -3.87 -0.97
N ALA A 783 4.68 -4.32 -0.38
CA ALA A 783 5.02 -4.01 1.02
C ALA A 783 5.11 -2.50 1.28
N ALA A 784 5.69 -1.72 0.35
CA ALA A 784 5.77 -0.27 0.45
C ALA A 784 4.39 0.40 0.35
N TYR A 785 3.50 -0.11 -0.50
CA TYR A 785 2.12 0.38 -0.62
C TYR A 785 1.29 0.08 0.64
N ARG A 786 1.49 -1.09 1.26
CA ARG A 786 0.87 -1.44 2.55
C ARG A 786 1.36 -0.51 3.66
N LEU A 787 2.67 -0.26 3.74
CA LEU A 787 3.25 0.69 4.69
C LEU A 787 2.64 2.08 4.53
N LEU A 788 2.62 2.60 3.29
CA LEU A 788 2.02 3.90 2.99
C LEU A 788 0.54 3.94 3.41
N SER A 789 -0.23 2.91 3.05
CA SER A 789 -1.65 2.79 3.41
C SER A 789 -1.85 2.79 4.93
N GLY A 790 -0.96 2.14 5.67
CA GLY A 790 -0.99 2.13 7.12
C GLY A 790 -0.74 3.51 7.72
N VAL A 791 0.29 4.21 7.24
CA VAL A 791 0.64 5.57 7.66
C VAL A 791 -0.51 6.56 7.37
N ILE A 792 -1.16 6.44 6.21
CA ILE A 792 -2.32 7.26 5.85
C ILE A 792 -3.47 7.04 6.84
N LYS A 793 -3.84 5.79 7.09
CA LYS A 793 -4.90 5.44 8.04
C LYS A 793 -4.58 5.93 9.44
N LYS A 794 -3.32 5.83 9.88
CA LYS A 794 -2.93 6.33 11.20
C LYS A 794 -3.09 7.84 11.31
N THR A 795 -2.62 8.58 10.30
CA THR A 795 -2.63 10.05 10.36
C THR A 795 -4.05 10.62 10.23
N GLN A 796 -4.89 10.04 9.35
CA GLN A 796 -6.24 10.57 9.13
C GLN A 796 -7.31 9.93 10.03
N GLY A 797 -7.11 8.68 10.46
CA GLY A 797 -8.03 7.87 11.26
C GLY A 797 -8.60 6.65 10.53
N ASP A 798 -8.98 5.62 11.28
CA ASP A 798 -9.30 4.27 10.76
C ASP A 798 -10.48 4.17 9.78
N LYS A 799 -11.28 5.22 9.66
CA LYS A 799 -12.45 5.23 8.77
C LYS A 799 -12.10 5.51 7.31
N ILE A 800 -10.87 5.94 7.02
CA ILE A 800 -10.43 6.21 5.65
C ILE A 800 -10.15 4.92 4.88
N ILE A 801 -10.66 4.86 3.65
CA ILE A 801 -10.28 3.84 2.69
C ILE A 801 -9.00 4.30 2.00
N VAL A 802 -8.04 3.40 1.77
CA VAL A 802 -6.87 3.72 0.94
C VAL A 802 -6.93 2.85 -0.31
N SER A 803 -6.92 3.48 -1.47
CA SER A 803 -7.03 2.80 -2.75
C SER A 803 -6.04 3.35 -3.76
N PRO A 804 -5.43 2.49 -4.60
CA PRO A 804 -4.50 2.98 -5.61
C PRO A 804 -5.25 3.83 -6.63
N ALA A 805 -4.63 4.93 -7.04
CA ALA A 805 -5.19 5.86 -8.01
C ALA A 805 -4.29 6.03 -9.24
N LEU A 806 -4.84 6.72 -10.24
CA LEU A 806 -4.15 7.12 -11.46
C LEU A 806 -4.27 8.64 -11.58
N VAL A 807 -3.15 9.31 -11.89
CA VAL A 807 -3.16 10.75 -12.22
C VAL A 807 -3.04 10.91 -13.73
N GLY A 808 -3.77 11.88 -14.29
CA GLY A 808 -3.78 12.16 -15.72
C GLY A 808 -2.58 12.97 -16.22
N GLY A 809 -1.98 13.77 -15.32
CA GLY A 809 -0.74 14.51 -15.54
C GLY A 809 0.51 13.68 -15.24
N ASN A 810 1.68 14.27 -15.47
CA ASN A 810 2.98 13.70 -15.13
C ASN A 810 3.69 14.65 -14.16
N THR A 811 4.24 14.13 -13.08
CA THR A 811 5.11 14.87 -12.15
C THR A 811 6.60 14.59 -12.41
N ASP A 812 7.46 15.19 -11.60
CA ASP A 812 8.90 14.91 -11.52
C ASP A 812 9.24 13.41 -11.34
N THR A 813 8.30 12.60 -10.82
CA THR A 813 8.42 11.13 -10.72
C THR A 813 8.89 10.43 -11.99
N ARG A 814 8.65 11.00 -13.18
CA ARG A 814 9.11 10.44 -14.47
C ARG A 814 10.62 10.22 -14.55
N PHE A 815 11.41 10.99 -13.80
CA PHE A 815 12.87 10.87 -13.80
C PHE A 815 13.38 9.79 -12.83
N TYR A 816 12.54 9.33 -11.90
CA TYR A 816 12.96 8.46 -10.80
C TYR A 816 12.66 6.97 -11.02
N TRP A 817 12.08 6.58 -12.17
CA TRP A 817 11.68 5.18 -12.45
C TRP A 817 12.83 4.16 -12.36
N ASN A 818 14.08 4.57 -12.59
CA ASN A 818 15.24 3.69 -12.44
C ASN A 818 15.64 3.44 -10.98
N LEU A 819 15.17 4.25 -10.03
CA LEU A 819 15.57 4.20 -8.63
C LEU A 819 14.74 3.22 -7.80
N THR A 820 13.47 3.02 -8.14
CA THR A 820 12.57 2.09 -7.45
C THR A 820 11.30 1.82 -8.27
N ALA A 821 10.67 0.66 -8.05
CA ALA A 821 9.34 0.37 -8.55
C ALA A 821 8.23 0.87 -7.61
N ASN A 822 8.57 1.33 -6.40
CA ASN A 822 7.63 1.78 -5.38
C ASN A 822 7.54 3.31 -5.37
N ILE A 823 6.83 3.88 -6.34
CA ILE A 823 6.67 5.33 -6.51
C ILE A 823 5.22 5.72 -6.22
N PHE A 824 5.02 6.59 -5.24
CA PHE A 824 3.70 7.03 -4.80
C PHE A 824 3.59 8.54 -4.89
N ARG A 825 2.54 9.03 -5.55
CA ARG A 825 2.23 10.46 -5.68
C ARG A 825 1.10 10.79 -4.73
N TYR A 826 1.44 11.41 -3.60
CA TYR A 826 0.51 11.59 -2.49
C TYR A 826 0.90 12.76 -1.57
N SER A 827 0.05 13.78 -1.49
CA SER A 827 0.26 15.01 -0.71
C SER A 827 -0.32 14.95 0.72
N HIS A 828 -1.19 13.99 1.01
CA HIS A 828 -1.98 13.91 2.25
C HIS A 828 -2.88 15.14 2.53
N LEU A 829 -3.26 15.88 1.49
CA LEU A 829 -4.24 16.97 1.57
C LEU A 829 -5.62 16.50 1.11
N SER A 830 -6.68 17.03 1.70
CA SER A 830 -8.05 16.83 1.25
C SER A 830 -8.57 18.01 0.42
N GLU A 831 -9.66 17.83 -0.33
CA GLU A 831 -10.28 18.94 -1.07
C GLU A 831 -10.71 20.08 -0.13
N GLU A 832 -11.15 19.79 1.10
CA GLU A 832 -11.52 20.81 2.09
C GLU A 832 -10.34 21.61 2.64
N ASP A 833 -9.11 21.11 2.43
CA ASP A 833 -7.87 21.78 2.80
C ASP A 833 -7.38 22.77 1.72
N MET A 834 -8.06 22.86 0.58
CA MET A 834 -7.73 23.76 -0.53
C MET A 834 -8.87 24.78 -0.71
N TYR A 835 -8.57 26.08 -0.66
CA TYR A 835 -9.60 27.12 -0.82
C TYR A 835 -10.05 27.22 -2.29
N ALA A 836 -9.06 27.28 -3.17
CA ALA A 836 -9.19 27.15 -4.61
C ALA A 836 -8.23 26.05 -5.07
N GLY A 837 -8.42 25.54 -6.29
CA GLY A 837 -7.49 24.57 -6.87
C GLY A 837 -6.08 25.13 -7.06
N VAL A 838 -5.17 24.25 -7.49
CA VAL A 838 -3.81 24.65 -7.91
C VAL A 838 -3.86 25.52 -9.17
N HIS A 839 -2.78 26.28 -9.41
CA HIS A 839 -2.56 27.10 -10.61
C HIS A 839 -3.56 28.23 -10.88
N THR A 840 -4.53 28.48 -10.00
CA THR A 840 -5.51 29.57 -10.13
C THR A 840 -5.25 30.72 -9.15
N ILE A 841 -6.03 31.79 -9.27
CA ILE A 841 -6.07 32.87 -8.29
C ILE A 841 -6.63 32.36 -6.96
N ASN A 842 -6.26 33.01 -5.86
CA ASN A 842 -6.74 32.67 -4.51
C ASN A 842 -6.31 31.27 -4.02
N GLU A 843 -5.17 30.78 -4.49
CA GLU A 843 -4.53 29.60 -3.91
C GLU A 843 -4.28 29.84 -2.42
N ALA A 844 -4.83 28.95 -1.59
CA ALA A 844 -4.64 28.96 -0.16
C ALA A 844 -4.85 27.55 0.41
N ILE A 845 -4.02 27.22 1.40
CA ILE A 845 -4.08 25.95 2.13
C ILE A 845 -4.67 26.16 3.51
N ARG A 846 -5.52 25.24 3.96
CA ARG A 846 -6.00 25.22 5.34
C ARG A 846 -4.87 24.74 6.25
N VAL A 847 -4.53 25.52 7.26
CA VAL A 847 -3.37 25.24 8.11
C VAL A 847 -3.52 23.94 8.89
N THR A 848 -4.74 23.55 9.28
CA THR A 848 -4.98 22.25 9.92
C THR A 848 -4.65 21.07 8.99
N GLY A 849 -4.95 21.18 7.69
CA GLY A 849 -4.57 20.18 6.68
C GLY A 849 -3.07 20.12 6.45
N PHE A 850 -2.43 21.29 6.45
CA PHE A 850 -0.97 21.38 6.37
C PHE A 850 -0.28 20.71 7.59
N VAL A 851 -0.80 20.92 8.80
CA VAL A 851 -0.30 20.25 10.01
C VAL A 851 -0.46 18.72 9.92
N LYS A 852 -1.57 18.21 9.39
CA LYS A 852 -1.74 16.78 9.13
C LYS A 852 -0.72 16.23 8.13
N SER A 853 -0.38 17.01 7.10
CA SER A 853 0.67 16.62 6.15
C SER A 853 2.04 16.51 6.82
N ILE A 854 2.38 17.41 7.77
CA ILE A 854 3.58 17.29 8.61
C ILE A 854 3.54 16.00 9.46
N GLN A 855 2.40 15.71 10.09
CA GLN A 855 2.21 14.48 10.87
C GLN A 855 2.39 13.22 10.01
N PHE A 856 1.87 13.24 8.77
CA PHE A 856 2.02 12.18 7.78
C PHE A 856 3.49 11.91 7.46
N PHE A 857 4.27 12.92 7.08
CA PHE A 857 5.70 12.73 6.78
C PHE A 857 6.49 12.24 8.00
N LYS A 858 6.19 12.75 9.21
CA LYS A 858 6.77 12.25 10.46
C LYS A 858 6.47 10.76 10.68
N ASN A 859 5.20 10.36 10.54
CA ASN A 859 4.77 8.97 10.71
C ASN A 859 5.37 8.05 9.63
N LEU A 860 5.51 8.56 8.40
CA LEU A 860 6.11 7.84 7.28
C LEU A 860 7.58 7.53 7.56
N ILE A 861 8.36 8.52 7.97
CA ILE A 861 9.79 8.35 8.29
C ILE A 861 9.97 7.32 9.42
N LEU A 862 9.22 7.45 10.51
CA LEU A 862 9.32 6.55 11.67
C LEU A 862 8.90 5.11 11.34
N THR A 863 7.82 4.95 10.57
CA THR A 863 7.33 3.61 10.19
C THR A 863 8.28 2.95 9.17
N ALA A 864 8.80 3.71 8.21
CA ALA A 864 9.77 3.21 7.24
C ALA A 864 11.08 2.76 7.91
N ASP A 865 11.51 3.45 8.97
CA ASP A 865 12.72 3.13 9.73
C ASP A 865 12.67 1.74 10.39
N ASP A 866 11.49 1.36 10.88
CA ASP A 866 11.25 0.07 11.55
C ASP A 866 11.01 -1.09 10.56
N SER A 867 10.69 -0.77 9.31
CA SER A 867 10.22 -1.75 8.31
C SER A 867 11.34 -2.45 7.54
N ILE A 868 11.01 -3.59 6.93
CA ILE A 868 11.91 -4.39 6.08
C ILE A 868 11.76 -4.12 4.57
N ILE A 869 11.01 -3.08 4.17
CA ILE A 869 10.69 -2.79 2.74
C ILE A 869 11.91 -2.44 1.88
#